data_AF-A0A0D3A4P0-F1
#
_entry.id   AF-A0A0D3A4P0-F1
#
_cell.length_a   1.000
_cell.length_b   1.000
_cell.length_c   1.000
_cell.angle_alpha   90.00
_cell.angle_beta   90.00
_cell.angle_gamma   90.00
#
_symmetry.space_group_name_H-M   'P 1'
#
loop_
_entity.id
_entity.type
_entity.pdbx_description
1 polymer ?
#
loop_
_entity_poly.entity_id
_entity_poly.type
_entity_poly.pdbx_seq_one_letter_code
_entity_poly.pdbx_strand_id
1 'polypeptide(L)'
;MAGGEEKTLSPKETIHQKFGVKAGYMIEEVHVSSQNSCLYRCHLQLPDFSVVSNVFKKKQDSEQSAAELALEKLGIHPQDDDDHHFTVEEGWDDIVERIKYIFSDEFLSSDHPLGSHLRATLLRDGERRGSVPVSAIAAFDAKINSRCKVINPSVDQDPILAMSYVMKAAAKLSDYIVVSPHAASLRRKSPYPPAIIEGLATHVESIKIEAVHIKCTKKDEEVVEPVLLDVSSDRYYLDTIGEKLGLKDASQVMISRAISKTFSGYECRVYSAIPKLTSSNDLKKSRNAKASFVSGQDIHGDAILASVGYTGRSHDLEHDNVTLKSFYRICCGMSPNGICKISRKALIAAQLPLLFTRESNWRGPFPREILCMFCHQQQLAEPVFTTSTAPAKSMSDLLSSFNKIKDDSDNQYLSRGNWEMPGSGKGYRCEVKIFSKSQDLVLDCSLKKLYEKENDAIQNAALKALSWFSMFFGDMDVESLEACYTDDDLNIQFNQRNRFKETFPSSRVYELPEIIRNGDLYKSRRSMGMMPWEKKRVQNIANGSLVSICYSVYLKKDAEYSKKGKSLKELIESNEGIEFEVGHGSMNPHLESVVTQMSVGQYVCFSTGLPAEGLVLAAANDTAKALSLLSGLEYSVLLLGVKGPTEERMEKANIVEKVAEGFFLQSLKD
;
A
#
# COMPACT_ATOMS: atom_id res chain seq x y z
N MET A 1 -14.25 -4.79 7.13
CA MET A 1 -14.06 -6.27 7.20
C MET A 1 -12.97 -6.62 6.20
N ALA A 2 -12.03 -7.52 6.53
CA ALA A 2 -11.02 -7.94 5.57
C ALA A 2 -11.73 -8.49 4.33
N GLY A 3 -11.52 -7.86 3.18
CA GLY A 3 -11.99 -8.37 1.91
C GLY A 3 -11.37 -9.74 1.70
N GLY A 4 -12.17 -10.78 1.88
CA GLY A 4 -11.84 -12.10 1.40
C GLY A 4 -11.95 -12.05 -0.11
N GLU A 5 -10.85 -11.72 -0.78
CA GLU A 5 -10.54 -12.43 -2.02
C GLU A 5 -10.64 -13.93 -1.68
N GLU A 6 -11.24 -14.74 -2.55
CA GLU A 6 -11.01 -16.19 -2.52
C GLU A 6 -9.50 -16.39 -2.69
N LYS A 7 -8.77 -16.32 -1.58
CA LYS A 7 -7.55 -17.08 -1.43
C LYS A 7 -8.01 -18.50 -1.58
N THR A 8 -7.46 -19.20 -2.58
CA THR A 8 -7.51 -20.65 -2.67
C THR A 8 -7.26 -21.16 -1.26
N LEU A 9 -8.31 -21.68 -0.62
CA LEU A 9 -8.25 -22.02 0.79
C LEU A 9 -7.12 -23.04 0.93
N SER A 10 -6.22 -22.79 1.88
CA SER A 10 -5.18 -23.77 2.13
C SER A 10 -5.86 -25.11 2.47
N PRO A 11 -5.31 -26.25 2.03
CA PRO A 11 -5.82 -27.57 2.38
C PRO A 11 -6.30 -27.71 3.84
N LYS A 12 -5.55 -27.13 4.79
CA LYS A 12 -5.90 -27.11 6.21
C LYS A 12 -7.17 -26.29 6.51
N GLU A 13 -7.33 -25.12 5.89
CA GLU A 13 -8.53 -24.27 6.00
C GLU A 13 -9.75 -24.95 5.38
N THR A 14 -9.61 -25.63 4.24
CA THR A 14 -10.70 -26.39 3.60
C THR A 14 -11.22 -27.51 4.50
N ILE A 15 -10.31 -28.28 5.11
CA ILE A 15 -10.67 -29.30 6.10
C ILE A 15 -11.37 -28.67 7.32
N HIS A 16 -10.85 -27.54 7.83
CA HIS A 16 -11.47 -26.86 8.97
C HIS A 16 -12.84 -26.25 8.64
N GLN A 17 -13.05 -25.76 7.42
CA GLN A 17 -14.36 -25.25 6.99
C GLN A 17 -15.40 -26.38 6.92
N LYS A 18 -15.01 -27.56 6.41
CA LYS A 18 -15.92 -28.68 6.20
C LYS A 18 -16.22 -29.46 7.48
N PHE A 19 -15.21 -29.68 8.33
CA PHE A 19 -15.32 -30.54 9.51
C PHE A 19 -15.25 -29.76 10.84
N GLY A 20 -14.81 -28.50 10.81
CA GLY A 20 -14.70 -27.65 12.00
C GLY A 20 -13.85 -28.28 13.10
N VAL A 21 -14.34 -28.18 14.34
CA VAL A 21 -13.73 -28.78 15.53
C VAL A 21 -13.64 -30.31 15.50
N LYS A 22 -14.27 -30.98 14.53
CA LYS A 22 -14.21 -32.44 14.38
C LYS A 22 -12.94 -32.93 13.67
N ALA A 23 -12.14 -32.01 13.12
CA ALA A 23 -10.82 -32.32 12.57
C ALA A 23 -9.73 -32.13 13.64
N GLY A 24 -9.12 -33.22 14.09
CA GLY A 24 -8.06 -33.21 15.09
C GLY A 24 -6.68 -33.34 14.45
N TYR A 25 -5.83 -32.33 14.59
CA TYR A 25 -4.42 -32.38 14.17
C TYR A 25 -3.53 -32.72 15.37
N MET A 26 -2.72 -33.77 15.26
CA MET A 26 -1.76 -34.19 16.28
C MET A 26 -0.36 -34.27 15.68
N ILE A 27 0.59 -33.54 16.24
CA ILE A 27 1.98 -33.49 15.74
C ILE A 27 2.82 -34.49 16.53
N GLU A 28 3.47 -35.39 15.80
CA GLU A 28 4.48 -36.34 16.29
C GLU A 28 5.88 -35.82 15.94
N GLU A 29 6.79 -35.81 16.93
CA GLU A 29 8.19 -35.43 16.74
C GLU A 29 9.03 -36.67 16.42
N VAL A 30 9.58 -36.72 15.20
CA VAL A 30 10.38 -37.84 14.69
C VAL A 30 11.86 -37.48 14.77
N HIS A 31 12.60 -38.26 15.56
CA HIS A 31 14.05 -38.11 15.69
C HIS A 31 14.76 -39.06 14.71
N VAL A 32 15.55 -38.52 13.80
CA VAL A 32 16.37 -39.33 12.87
C VAL A 32 17.82 -39.29 13.36
N SER A 33 18.42 -40.46 13.58
CA SER A 33 19.74 -40.64 14.21
C SER A 33 20.94 -40.01 13.47
N SER A 34 20.74 -39.38 12.32
CA SER A 34 21.79 -38.76 11.50
C SER A 34 21.77 -37.23 11.50
N GLN A 35 20.82 -36.55 12.13
CA GLN A 35 20.76 -35.07 12.21
C GLN A 35 20.22 -34.61 13.56
N ASN A 36 20.92 -33.69 14.24
CA ASN A 36 20.48 -33.03 15.50
C ASN A 36 19.25 -32.10 15.33
N SER A 37 18.38 -32.36 14.35
CA SER A 37 17.19 -31.56 14.06
C SER A 37 15.94 -32.42 14.19
N CYS A 38 15.02 -32.02 15.08
CA CYS A 38 13.70 -32.66 15.20
C CYS A 38 12.92 -32.50 13.91
N LEU A 39 12.43 -33.61 13.36
CA LEU A 39 11.47 -33.60 12.26
C LEU A 39 10.06 -33.80 12.81
N TYR A 40 9.06 -33.43 12.03
CA TYR A 40 7.66 -33.43 12.42
C TYR A 40 6.84 -34.25 11.44
N ARG A 41 5.89 -34.98 11.98
CA ARG A 41 4.86 -35.71 11.24
C ARG A 41 3.52 -35.33 11.84
N CYS A 42 2.48 -35.21 11.04
CA CYS A 42 1.14 -34.88 11.54
C CYS A 42 0.16 -36.03 11.29
N HIS A 43 -0.60 -36.37 12.33
CA HIS A 43 -1.75 -37.25 12.29
C HIS A 43 -3.01 -36.38 12.26
N LEU A 44 -3.76 -36.43 11.17
CA LEU A 44 -5.05 -35.78 11.02
C LEU A 44 -6.16 -36.81 11.21
N GLN A 45 -6.97 -36.62 12.24
CA GLN A 45 -8.16 -37.42 12.52
C GLN A 45 -9.42 -36.68 12.07
N LEU A 46 -10.17 -37.29 11.16
CA LEU A 46 -11.48 -36.86 10.72
C LEU A 46 -12.56 -37.84 11.23
N PRO A 47 -13.86 -37.50 11.18
CA PRO A 47 -14.93 -38.39 11.62
C PRO A 47 -14.91 -39.78 10.97
N ASP A 48 -14.54 -39.84 9.69
CA ASP A 48 -14.68 -41.07 8.89
C ASP A 48 -13.36 -41.85 8.75
N PHE A 49 -12.20 -41.18 8.85
CA PHE A 49 -10.90 -41.81 8.72
C PHE A 49 -9.78 -40.94 9.31
N SER A 50 -8.57 -41.50 9.41
CA SER A 50 -7.36 -40.76 9.75
C SER A 50 -6.32 -40.83 8.62
N VAL A 51 -5.45 -39.82 8.60
CA VAL A 51 -4.35 -39.66 7.65
C VAL A 51 -3.10 -39.24 8.40
N VAL A 52 -1.96 -39.70 7.91
CA VAL A 52 -0.66 -39.37 8.48
C VAL A 52 0.22 -38.80 7.38
N SER A 53 0.79 -37.63 7.62
CA SER A 53 1.69 -37.00 6.66
C SER A 53 3.07 -37.66 6.61
N ASN A 54 3.85 -37.28 5.60
CA ASN A 54 5.27 -37.57 5.56
C ASN A 54 6.03 -36.80 6.65
N VAL A 55 7.34 -36.98 6.70
CA VAL A 55 8.20 -36.32 7.70
C VAL A 55 8.72 -35.00 7.14
N PHE A 56 8.50 -33.90 7.85
CA PHE A 56 8.86 -32.53 7.46
C PHE A 56 9.75 -31.85 8.49
N LYS A 57 10.49 -30.83 8.06
CA LYS A 57 11.32 -30.00 8.97
C LYS A 57 10.52 -28.98 9.77
N LYS A 58 9.34 -28.58 9.28
CA LYS A 58 8.46 -27.60 9.94
C LYS A 58 7.15 -28.28 10.35
N LYS A 59 6.65 -27.89 11.52
CA LYS A 59 5.34 -28.32 12.05
C LYS A 59 4.20 -28.00 11.08
N GLN A 60 4.14 -26.75 10.59
CA GLN A 60 3.10 -26.30 9.67
C GLN A 60 3.06 -27.09 8.36
N ASP A 61 4.21 -27.35 7.75
CA ASP A 61 4.29 -28.14 6.50
C ASP A 61 3.75 -29.57 6.72
N SER A 62 4.01 -30.17 7.89
CA SER A 62 3.47 -31.50 8.22
C SER A 62 1.96 -31.52 8.38
N GLU A 63 1.37 -30.47 8.95
CA GLU A 63 -0.09 -30.32 9.09
C GLU A 63 -0.74 -30.08 7.72
N GLN A 64 -0.12 -29.24 6.89
CA GLN A 64 -0.58 -28.94 5.55
C GLN A 64 -0.60 -30.20 4.67
N SER A 65 0.48 -30.98 4.70
CA SER A 65 0.56 -32.25 3.99
C SER A 65 -0.46 -33.28 4.49
N ALA A 66 -0.75 -33.31 5.80
CA ALA A 66 -1.78 -34.21 6.33
C ALA A 66 -3.17 -33.81 5.82
N ALA A 67 -3.44 -32.50 5.72
CA ALA A 67 -4.68 -31.98 5.16
C ALA A 67 -4.80 -32.26 3.65
N GLU A 68 -3.72 -32.11 2.86
CA GLU A 68 -3.68 -32.45 1.43
C GLU A 68 -4.01 -33.92 1.19
N LEU A 69 -3.36 -34.83 1.91
CA LEU A 69 -3.62 -36.27 1.80
C LEU A 69 -5.05 -36.64 2.23
N ALA A 70 -5.63 -35.92 3.20
CA ALA A 70 -7.02 -36.14 3.59
C ALA A 70 -8.00 -35.63 2.55
N LEU A 71 -7.71 -34.52 1.90
CA LEU A 71 -8.49 -33.98 0.78
C LEU A 71 -8.43 -34.92 -0.44
N GLU A 72 -7.25 -35.42 -0.79
CA GLU A 72 -7.06 -36.42 -1.84
C GLU A 72 -7.90 -37.68 -1.56
N LYS A 73 -7.87 -38.17 -0.31
CA LYS A 73 -8.66 -39.34 0.11
C LYS A 73 -10.17 -39.09 0.15
N LEU A 74 -10.60 -37.84 0.32
CA LEU A 74 -12.00 -37.42 0.19
C LEU A 74 -12.44 -37.23 -1.27
N GLY A 75 -11.51 -37.33 -2.23
CA GLY A 75 -11.75 -36.99 -3.63
C GLY A 75 -12.03 -35.51 -3.85
N ILE A 76 -11.46 -34.63 -3.01
CA ILE A 76 -11.57 -33.18 -3.11
C ILE A 76 -10.19 -32.66 -3.47
N HIS A 77 -9.85 -32.41 -4.74
CA HIS A 77 -8.60 -31.69 -5.00
C HIS A 77 -8.86 -30.20 -4.81
N PRO A 78 -8.01 -29.46 -4.08
CA PRO A 78 -8.07 -28.01 -4.06
C PRO A 78 -7.77 -27.38 -5.43
N GLN A 79 -7.30 -28.17 -6.41
CA GLN A 79 -7.19 -27.82 -7.83
C GLN A 79 -8.44 -28.16 -8.66
N ASP A 80 -9.41 -28.93 -8.12
CA ASP A 80 -10.65 -29.28 -8.84
C ASP A 80 -11.65 -28.10 -8.93
N ASP A 81 -11.30 -26.91 -8.41
CA ASP A 81 -12.01 -25.67 -8.75
C ASP A 81 -11.77 -25.23 -10.22
N ASP A 82 -10.81 -25.84 -10.94
CA ASP A 82 -10.68 -25.66 -12.39
C ASP A 82 -11.67 -26.55 -13.19
N ASP A 83 -12.17 -27.66 -12.63
CA ASP A 83 -13.13 -28.57 -13.31
C ASP A 83 -14.59 -28.35 -12.86
N HIS A 84 -14.84 -27.67 -11.74
CA HIS A 84 -16.09 -27.00 -11.45
C HIS A 84 -15.99 -25.51 -11.79
N HIS A 85 -15.77 -25.19 -13.08
CA HIS A 85 -15.98 -23.84 -13.58
C HIS A 85 -17.39 -23.39 -13.20
N PHE A 86 -17.50 -22.56 -12.14
CA PHE A 86 -18.72 -21.88 -11.78
C PHE A 86 -19.19 -21.11 -13.02
N THR A 87 -20.23 -21.61 -13.68
CA THR A 87 -20.62 -21.11 -14.98
C THR A 87 -21.15 -19.69 -14.86
N VAL A 88 -21.11 -18.93 -15.96
CA VAL A 88 -21.68 -17.57 -15.95
C VAL A 88 -23.17 -17.63 -15.61
N GLU A 89 -23.87 -18.68 -16.06
CA GLU A 89 -25.28 -18.96 -15.75
C GLU A 89 -25.51 -19.21 -14.26
N GLU A 90 -24.73 -20.10 -13.63
CA GLU A 90 -24.78 -20.32 -12.18
C GLU A 90 -24.45 -19.04 -11.40
N GLY A 91 -23.52 -18.21 -11.91
CA GLY A 91 -23.25 -16.85 -11.46
C GLY A 91 -24.50 -15.99 -11.36
N TRP A 92 -25.29 -15.97 -12.44
CA TRP A 92 -26.53 -15.20 -12.49
C TRP A 92 -27.60 -15.75 -11.56
N ASP A 93 -27.76 -17.07 -11.51
CA ASP A 93 -28.79 -17.71 -10.70
C ASP A 93 -28.50 -17.55 -9.19
N ASP A 94 -27.23 -17.66 -8.79
CA ASP A 94 -26.80 -17.39 -7.42
C ASP A 94 -27.06 -15.93 -7.00
N ILE A 95 -26.84 -14.96 -7.89
CA ILE A 95 -27.13 -13.54 -7.61
C ILE A 95 -28.65 -13.36 -7.43
N VAL A 96 -29.47 -13.97 -8.28
CA VAL A 96 -30.93 -13.92 -8.17
C VAL A 96 -31.39 -14.51 -6.82
N GLU A 97 -30.93 -15.71 -6.47
CA GLU A 97 -31.29 -16.35 -5.21
C GLU A 97 -30.81 -15.53 -4.01
N ARG A 98 -29.57 -15.01 -4.06
CA ARG A 98 -29.02 -14.19 -2.99
C ARG A 98 -29.81 -12.91 -2.78
N ILE A 99 -30.20 -12.22 -3.86
CA ILE A 99 -31.06 -11.03 -3.78
C ILE A 99 -32.41 -11.40 -3.16
N LYS A 100 -33.04 -12.50 -3.58
CA LYS A 100 -34.30 -12.97 -2.99
C LYS A 100 -34.16 -13.22 -1.48
N TYR A 101 -33.07 -13.86 -1.06
CA TYR A 101 -32.79 -14.10 0.36
C TYR A 101 -32.54 -12.82 1.14
N ILE A 102 -31.80 -11.85 0.59
CA ILE A 102 -31.57 -10.54 1.24
C ILE A 102 -32.89 -9.83 1.58
N PHE A 103 -33.90 -9.93 0.72
CA PHE A 103 -35.22 -9.32 0.96
C PHE A 103 -36.21 -10.22 1.69
N SER A 104 -35.76 -11.37 2.21
CA SER A 104 -36.59 -12.30 2.99
C SER A 104 -36.84 -11.82 4.42
N ASP A 105 -37.89 -12.35 5.05
CA ASP A 105 -38.23 -12.06 6.44
C ASP A 105 -37.11 -12.48 7.42
N GLU A 106 -36.44 -13.60 7.16
CA GLU A 106 -35.34 -14.11 7.97
C GLU A 106 -34.09 -13.22 7.90
N PHE A 107 -33.79 -12.65 6.73
CA PHE A 107 -32.59 -11.84 6.58
C PHE A 107 -32.69 -10.48 7.28
N LEU A 108 -33.89 -9.98 7.54
CA LEU A 108 -34.08 -8.69 8.20
C LEU A 108 -33.55 -8.67 9.64
N SER A 109 -33.53 -9.82 10.33
CA SER A 109 -32.92 -9.99 11.65
C SER A 109 -31.45 -10.40 11.60
N SER A 110 -30.87 -10.56 10.41
CA SER A 110 -29.49 -10.99 10.26
C SER A 110 -28.49 -9.98 10.86
N ASP A 111 -27.41 -10.52 11.41
CA ASP A 111 -26.21 -9.78 11.79
C ASP A 111 -25.36 -9.39 10.57
N HIS A 112 -25.76 -9.74 9.35
CA HIS A 112 -25.08 -9.24 8.15
C HIS A 112 -25.24 -7.70 8.04
N PRO A 113 -24.21 -6.94 7.59
CA PRO A 113 -24.32 -5.49 7.44
C PRO A 113 -25.58 -5.06 6.67
N LEU A 114 -25.90 -5.77 5.58
CA LEU A 114 -27.11 -5.51 4.79
C LEU A 114 -28.42 -5.64 5.58
N GLY A 115 -28.48 -6.45 6.63
CA GLY A 115 -29.62 -6.49 7.55
C GLY A 115 -29.84 -5.13 8.20
N SER A 116 -28.77 -4.49 8.69
CA SER A 116 -28.82 -3.13 9.25
C SER A 116 -29.15 -2.08 8.19
N HIS A 117 -28.65 -2.22 6.96
CA HIS A 117 -29.07 -1.37 5.84
C HIS A 117 -30.57 -1.47 5.56
N LEU A 118 -31.13 -2.69 5.50
CA LEU A 118 -32.56 -2.93 5.29
C LEU A 118 -33.37 -2.27 6.40
N ARG A 119 -33.03 -2.54 7.67
CA ARG A 119 -33.67 -1.93 8.84
C ARG A 119 -33.66 -0.40 8.77
N ALA A 120 -32.51 0.20 8.51
CA ALA A 120 -32.39 1.65 8.39
C ALA A 120 -33.23 2.22 7.25
N THR A 121 -33.33 1.52 6.12
CA THR A 121 -34.16 2.00 5.00
C THR A 121 -35.66 1.93 5.27
N LEU A 122 -36.11 1.06 6.18
CA LEU A 122 -37.52 1.00 6.62
C LEU A 122 -37.92 2.23 7.45
N LEU A 123 -36.95 2.96 8.00
CA LEU A 123 -37.17 4.20 8.74
C LEU A 123 -37.22 5.44 7.85
N ARG A 124 -36.78 5.34 6.58
CA ARG A 124 -36.79 6.46 5.63
C ARG A 124 -38.22 6.97 5.36
N ASP A 125 -38.31 8.26 5.05
CA ASP A 125 -39.58 8.93 4.80
C ASP A 125 -40.18 8.70 3.40
N GLY A 126 -41.51 8.73 3.35
CA GLY A 126 -42.29 8.74 2.12
C GLY A 126 -41.97 7.57 1.18
N GLU A 127 -41.79 7.88 -0.11
CA GLU A 127 -41.54 6.90 -1.17
C GLU A 127 -40.22 6.13 -1.02
N ARG A 128 -39.30 6.65 -0.20
CA ARG A 128 -37.96 6.08 0.03
C ARG A 128 -37.99 4.92 1.02
N ARG A 129 -39.08 4.78 1.78
CA ARG A 129 -39.26 3.74 2.79
C ARG A 129 -39.07 2.35 2.21
N GLY A 130 -38.21 1.57 2.86
CA GLY A 130 -37.85 0.20 2.48
C GLY A 130 -37.06 0.07 1.17
N SER A 131 -36.68 1.19 0.55
CA SER A 131 -35.89 1.18 -0.68
C SER A 131 -34.41 1.22 -0.33
N VAL A 132 -33.68 0.15 -0.67
CA VAL A 132 -32.25 0.01 -0.44
C VAL A 132 -31.48 0.44 -1.70
N PRO A 133 -30.46 1.33 -1.60
CA PRO A 133 -29.60 1.63 -2.74
C PRO A 133 -28.85 0.39 -3.24
N VAL A 134 -28.81 0.22 -4.57
CA VAL A 134 -28.12 -0.88 -5.22
C VAL A 134 -26.62 -0.84 -4.94
N SER A 135 -26.04 0.35 -4.79
CA SER A 135 -24.63 0.53 -4.43
C SER A 135 -24.30 -0.09 -3.07
N ALA A 136 -25.22 -0.05 -2.09
CA ALA A 136 -25.02 -0.72 -0.81
C ALA A 136 -25.01 -2.25 -0.97
N ILE A 137 -25.93 -2.81 -1.75
CA ILE A 137 -26.00 -4.25 -2.02
C ILE A 137 -24.71 -4.71 -2.70
N ALA A 138 -24.29 -4.01 -3.76
CA ALA A 138 -23.08 -4.31 -4.50
C ALA A 138 -21.81 -4.11 -3.65
N ALA A 139 -21.77 -3.16 -2.72
CA ALA A 139 -20.55 -2.86 -1.95
C ALA A 139 -20.34 -3.72 -0.70
N PHE A 140 -21.41 -4.28 -0.13
CA PHE A 140 -21.37 -4.94 1.19
C PHE A 140 -21.72 -6.44 1.19
N ASP A 141 -22.25 -7.00 0.10
CA ASP A 141 -22.44 -8.45 -0.01
C ASP A 141 -21.27 -9.10 -0.76
N ALA A 142 -20.44 -9.86 -0.03
CA ALA A 142 -19.29 -10.53 -0.60
C ALA A 142 -19.67 -11.63 -1.61
N LYS A 143 -20.80 -12.33 -1.39
CA LYS A 143 -21.28 -13.38 -2.31
C LYS A 143 -21.71 -12.76 -3.64
N ILE A 144 -22.42 -11.63 -3.62
CA ILE A 144 -22.74 -10.90 -4.85
C ILE A 144 -21.47 -10.44 -5.57
N ASN A 145 -20.49 -9.90 -4.85
CA ASN A 145 -19.23 -9.46 -5.45
C ASN A 145 -18.46 -10.60 -6.11
N SER A 146 -18.29 -11.74 -5.43
CA SER A 146 -17.57 -12.88 -6.00
C SER A 146 -18.25 -13.40 -7.26
N ARG A 147 -19.59 -13.52 -7.26
CA ARG A 147 -20.34 -13.94 -8.46
C ARG A 147 -20.26 -12.93 -9.59
N CYS A 148 -20.31 -11.63 -9.29
CA CYS A 148 -20.10 -10.59 -10.31
C CYS A 148 -18.71 -10.71 -10.97
N LYS A 149 -17.67 -11.07 -10.22
CA LYS A 149 -16.32 -11.29 -10.77
C LYS A 149 -16.23 -12.52 -11.67
N VAL A 150 -16.94 -13.60 -11.32
CA VAL A 150 -17.05 -14.80 -12.17
C VAL A 150 -17.73 -14.46 -13.51
N ILE A 151 -18.80 -13.65 -13.47
CA ILE A 151 -19.50 -13.19 -14.68
C ILE A 151 -18.60 -12.29 -15.53
N ASN A 152 -17.90 -11.34 -14.89
CA ASN A 152 -16.98 -10.44 -15.55
C ASN A 152 -15.90 -9.91 -14.59
N PRO A 153 -14.62 -10.28 -14.79
CA PRO A 153 -13.51 -9.80 -13.95
C PRO A 153 -13.32 -8.28 -13.96
N SER A 154 -13.82 -7.58 -14.98
CA SER A 154 -13.72 -6.11 -15.11
C SER A 154 -14.51 -5.34 -14.04
N VAL A 155 -15.36 -6.03 -13.28
CA VAL A 155 -16.11 -5.45 -12.13
C VAL A 155 -15.19 -4.83 -11.08
N ASP A 156 -13.96 -5.33 -10.91
CA ASP A 156 -12.99 -4.75 -9.96
C ASP A 156 -12.54 -3.33 -10.36
N GLN A 157 -12.57 -3.02 -11.66
CA GLN A 157 -12.22 -1.71 -12.21
C GLN A 157 -13.42 -0.77 -12.33
N ASP A 158 -14.58 -1.32 -12.70
CA ASP A 158 -15.82 -0.56 -12.86
C ASP A 158 -16.94 -1.10 -11.95
N PRO A 159 -17.13 -0.49 -10.77
CA PRO A 159 -18.14 -0.94 -9.82
C PRO A 159 -19.58 -0.68 -10.30
N ILE A 160 -19.79 0.09 -11.38
CA ILE A 160 -21.10 0.26 -12.02
C ILE A 160 -21.57 -1.05 -12.66
N LEU A 161 -20.64 -1.89 -13.13
CA LEU A 161 -20.96 -3.20 -13.72
C LEU A 161 -21.65 -4.10 -12.69
N ALA A 162 -21.13 -4.18 -11.47
CA ALA A 162 -21.76 -4.94 -10.38
C ALA A 162 -23.19 -4.46 -10.10
N MET A 163 -23.38 -3.14 -10.04
CA MET A 163 -24.72 -2.56 -9.86
C MET A 163 -25.67 -2.92 -11.01
N SER A 164 -25.18 -2.91 -12.24
CA SER A 164 -25.96 -3.31 -13.42
C SER A 164 -26.40 -4.77 -13.34
N TYR A 165 -25.54 -5.65 -12.81
CA TYR A 165 -25.85 -7.07 -12.64
C TYR A 165 -26.88 -7.29 -11.54
N VAL A 166 -26.73 -6.60 -10.40
CA VAL A 166 -27.73 -6.61 -9.32
C VAL A 166 -29.11 -6.15 -9.84
N MET A 167 -29.17 -5.07 -10.62
CA MET A 167 -30.42 -4.57 -11.20
C MET A 167 -31.05 -5.57 -12.19
N LYS A 168 -30.24 -6.17 -13.07
CA LYS A 168 -30.71 -7.18 -14.05
C LYS A 168 -31.22 -8.44 -13.34
N ALA A 169 -30.54 -8.90 -12.30
CA ALA A 169 -30.97 -10.05 -11.50
C ALA A 169 -32.26 -9.74 -10.73
N ALA A 170 -32.35 -8.57 -10.10
CA ALA A 170 -33.57 -8.14 -9.40
C ALA A 170 -34.77 -8.00 -10.35
N ALA A 171 -34.58 -7.59 -11.60
CA ALA A 171 -35.65 -7.50 -12.59
C ALA A 171 -36.27 -8.88 -12.92
N LYS A 172 -35.51 -9.98 -12.79
CA LYS A 172 -36.05 -11.35 -12.92
C LYS A 172 -36.99 -11.73 -11.77
N LEU A 173 -36.93 -11.02 -10.63
CA LEU A 173 -37.75 -11.24 -9.43
C LEU A 173 -38.91 -10.24 -9.29
N SER A 174 -39.56 -9.88 -10.40
CA SER A 174 -40.63 -8.86 -10.43
C SER A 174 -41.88 -9.21 -9.60
N ASP A 175 -42.03 -10.47 -9.20
CA ASP A 175 -43.04 -10.97 -8.28
C ASP A 175 -42.72 -10.62 -6.82
N TYR A 176 -41.44 -10.49 -6.47
CA TYR A 176 -40.97 -10.29 -5.09
C TYR A 176 -40.33 -8.91 -4.85
N ILE A 177 -39.68 -8.33 -5.85
CA ILE A 177 -38.89 -7.11 -5.77
C ILE A 177 -39.41 -6.08 -6.77
N VAL A 178 -39.50 -4.84 -6.30
CA VAL A 178 -39.76 -3.66 -7.11
C VAL A 178 -38.43 -2.98 -7.40
N VAL A 179 -38.09 -2.95 -8.68
CA VAL A 179 -36.96 -2.20 -9.22
C VAL A 179 -37.46 -0.80 -9.59
N SER A 180 -36.85 0.26 -9.04
CA SER A 180 -37.24 1.61 -9.43
C SER A 180 -36.67 1.96 -10.82
N PRO A 181 -37.50 2.40 -11.79
CA PRO A 181 -37.02 2.76 -13.13
C PRO A 181 -36.13 4.01 -13.16
N HIS A 182 -36.23 4.87 -12.14
CA HIS A 182 -35.59 6.19 -12.09
C HIS A 182 -34.54 6.33 -10.99
N ALA A 183 -34.34 5.28 -10.19
CA ALA A 183 -33.41 5.25 -9.07
C ALA A 183 -32.72 3.89 -9.04
N ALA A 184 -31.41 3.85 -8.78
CA ALA A 184 -30.70 2.59 -8.54
C ALA A 184 -31.00 2.09 -7.12
N SER A 185 -32.26 1.69 -6.89
CA SER A 185 -32.74 1.14 -5.62
C SER A 185 -33.68 -0.05 -5.83
N LEU A 186 -33.65 -0.95 -4.85
CA LEU A 186 -34.49 -2.14 -4.78
C LEU A 186 -35.38 -2.06 -3.54
N ARG A 187 -36.64 -2.47 -3.69
CA ARG A 187 -37.61 -2.52 -2.58
C ARG A 187 -38.37 -3.83 -2.64
N ARG A 188 -38.70 -4.41 -1.48
CA ARG A 188 -39.62 -5.55 -1.42
C ARG A 188 -41.01 -5.15 -1.93
N LYS A 189 -41.66 -6.00 -2.72
CA LYS A 189 -43.00 -5.74 -3.26
C LYS A 189 -44.09 -5.81 -2.19
N SER A 190 -44.02 -6.81 -1.33
CA SER A 190 -44.88 -6.95 -0.16
C SER A 190 -44.19 -6.35 1.07
N PRO A 191 -44.92 -5.66 1.97
CA PRO A 191 -44.35 -5.15 3.21
C PRO A 191 -43.91 -6.30 4.13
N TYR A 192 -42.93 -6.04 4.99
CA TYR A 192 -42.58 -6.97 6.06
C TYR A 192 -43.75 -7.12 7.05
N PRO A 193 -43.93 -8.31 7.66
CA PRO A 193 -44.93 -8.51 8.70
C PRO A 193 -44.77 -7.50 9.85
N PRO A 194 -45.85 -6.87 10.34
CA PRO A 194 -45.78 -5.85 11.40
C PRO A 194 -45.05 -6.30 12.66
N ALA A 195 -45.24 -7.57 13.06
CA ALA A 195 -44.56 -8.17 14.21
C ALA A 195 -43.03 -8.13 14.12
N ILE A 196 -42.46 -8.16 12.91
CA ILE A 196 -41.01 -8.07 12.70
C ILE A 196 -40.55 -6.61 12.80
N ILE A 197 -41.37 -5.65 12.35
CA ILE A 197 -41.04 -4.21 12.35
C ILE A 197 -41.08 -3.63 13.77
N GLU A 198 -42.06 -4.01 14.59
CA GLU A 198 -42.22 -3.52 15.96
C GLU A 198 -41.03 -3.87 16.87
N GLY A 199 -40.30 -4.96 16.58
CA GLY A 199 -39.09 -5.35 17.30
C GLY A 199 -37.82 -4.57 16.94
N LEU A 200 -37.86 -3.67 15.94
CA LEU A 200 -36.67 -3.00 15.38
C LEU A 200 -36.50 -1.54 15.82
N ALA A 201 -37.42 -1.02 16.63
CA ALA A 201 -37.41 0.38 17.04
C ALA A 201 -36.36 0.65 18.13
N THR A 202 -35.14 1.01 17.72
CA THR A 202 -34.13 1.60 18.61
C THR A 202 -33.98 3.08 18.32
N HIS A 203 -34.22 3.92 19.32
CA HIS A 203 -33.88 5.34 19.26
C HIS A 203 -32.37 5.51 19.38
N VAL A 204 -31.76 6.07 18.33
CA VAL A 204 -30.36 6.48 18.32
C VAL A 204 -30.31 8.01 18.31
N GLU A 205 -29.42 8.59 19.12
CA GLU A 205 -29.17 10.03 19.13
C GLU A 205 -28.56 10.49 17.79
N SER A 206 -28.70 11.77 17.44
CA SER A 206 -28.07 12.29 16.23
C SER A 206 -26.55 12.28 16.35
N ILE A 207 -25.89 11.74 15.34
CA ILE A 207 -24.44 11.56 15.29
C ILE A 207 -23.85 12.57 14.32
N LYS A 208 -22.82 13.28 14.77
CA LYS A 208 -22.02 14.19 13.94
C LYS A 208 -20.70 13.53 13.59
N ILE A 209 -20.47 13.30 12.30
CA ILE A 209 -19.30 12.60 11.79
C ILE A 209 -18.49 13.55 10.91
N GLU A 210 -17.21 13.71 11.19
CA GLU A 210 -16.31 14.46 10.31
C GLU A 210 -15.95 13.63 9.08
N ALA A 211 -16.01 14.27 7.91
CA ALA A 211 -15.66 13.70 6.63
C ALA A 211 -14.88 14.73 5.79
N VAL A 212 -14.41 14.32 4.62
CA VAL A 212 -13.70 15.19 3.69
C VAL A 212 -14.45 15.30 2.37
N HIS A 213 -14.72 16.53 1.92
CA HIS A 213 -15.31 16.83 0.63
C HIS A 213 -14.22 17.15 -0.39
N ILE A 214 -14.12 16.34 -1.43
CA ILE A 214 -13.22 16.50 -2.56
C ILE A 214 -14.03 17.08 -3.72
N LYS A 215 -13.97 18.41 -3.88
CA LYS A 215 -14.73 19.13 -4.90
C LYS A 215 -14.02 19.07 -6.25
N CYS A 216 -14.75 18.72 -7.30
CA CYS A 216 -14.26 18.69 -8.66
C CYS A 216 -14.59 20.02 -9.35
N THR A 217 -13.59 20.87 -9.55
CA THR A 217 -13.77 22.16 -10.25
C THR A 217 -13.39 22.02 -11.73
N LYS A 218 -13.95 22.88 -12.60
CA LYS A 218 -13.71 22.85 -14.05
C LYS A 218 -12.29 23.26 -14.48
N LYS A 219 -11.42 23.64 -13.55
CA LYS A 219 -10.07 24.17 -13.81
C LYS A 219 -8.95 23.26 -13.30
N ASP A 220 -9.26 21.99 -13.01
CA ASP A 220 -8.32 21.02 -12.41
C ASP A 220 -7.76 21.45 -11.02
N GLU A 221 -8.30 22.52 -10.43
CA GLU A 221 -8.03 22.94 -9.06
C GLU A 221 -9.04 22.26 -8.13
N GLU A 222 -8.76 21.01 -7.79
CA GLU A 222 -9.59 20.25 -6.86
C GLU A 222 -9.38 20.76 -5.44
N VAL A 223 -10.45 21.23 -4.81
CA VAL A 223 -10.41 21.77 -3.45
C VAL A 223 -10.86 20.68 -2.48
N VAL A 224 -10.08 20.49 -1.42
CA VAL A 224 -10.34 19.49 -0.39
C VAL A 224 -10.67 20.21 0.91
N GLU A 225 -11.87 19.99 1.43
CA GLU A 225 -12.39 20.69 2.61
C GLU A 225 -12.98 19.70 3.62
N PRO A 226 -12.91 20.00 4.93
CA PRO A 226 -13.64 19.24 5.92
C PRO A 226 -15.15 19.49 5.77
N VAL A 227 -15.95 18.45 6.00
CA VAL A 227 -17.41 18.51 5.98
C VAL A 227 -17.97 17.71 7.15
N LEU A 228 -19.06 18.18 7.74
CA LEU A 228 -19.75 17.49 8.82
C LEU A 228 -20.98 16.77 8.28
N LEU A 229 -21.06 15.46 8.52
CA LEU A 229 -22.22 14.63 8.24
C LEU A 229 -23.07 14.57 9.51
N ASP A 230 -24.32 15.01 9.43
CA ASP A 230 -25.29 14.92 10.52
C ASP A 230 -26.25 13.77 10.21
N VAL A 231 -26.10 12.67 10.94
CA VAL A 231 -26.87 11.44 10.75
C VAL A 231 -27.81 11.28 11.94
N SER A 232 -29.10 11.53 11.73
CA SER A 232 -30.16 11.30 12.70
C SER A 232 -30.73 9.88 12.58
N SER A 233 -31.40 9.39 13.62
CA SER A 233 -31.95 8.03 13.65
C SER A 233 -33.08 7.75 12.64
N ASP A 234 -33.77 8.79 12.18
CA ASP A 234 -34.80 8.73 11.15
C ASP A 234 -34.23 8.84 9.72
N ARG A 235 -32.93 9.16 9.59
CA ARG A 235 -32.27 9.35 8.30
C ARG A 235 -31.25 8.26 8.04
N TYR A 236 -31.40 7.61 6.89
CA TYR A 236 -30.38 6.68 6.43
C TYR A 236 -29.09 7.44 6.06
N TYR A 237 -27.93 6.98 6.54
CA TYR A 237 -26.67 7.74 6.43
C TYR A 237 -26.26 8.09 4.99
N LEU A 238 -26.60 7.27 3.99
CA LEU A 238 -26.33 7.58 2.58
C LEU A 238 -27.20 8.73 2.06
N ASP A 239 -28.36 9.00 2.66
CA ASP A 239 -29.15 10.19 2.32
C ASP A 239 -28.43 11.47 2.77
N THR A 240 -27.81 11.45 3.97
CA THR A 240 -26.99 12.57 4.44
C THR A 240 -25.79 12.81 3.52
N ILE A 241 -25.11 11.74 3.08
CA ILE A 241 -23.99 11.84 2.12
C ILE A 241 -24.48 12.35 0.77
N GLY A 242 -25.60 11.81 0.26
CA GLY A 242 -26.22 12.25 -0.99
C GLY A 242 -26.56 13.74 -0.97
N GLU A 243 -27.12 14.23 0.13
CA GLU A 243 -27.42 15.66 0.31
C GLU A 243 -26.16 16.54 0.24
N LYS A 244 -25.06 16.12 0.88
CA LYS A 244 -23.76 16.86 0.79
C LYS A 244 -23.16 16.86 -0.61
N LEU A 245 -23.49 15.86 -1.43
CA LEU A 245 -23.11 15.77 -2.85
C LEU A 245 -24.11 16.49 -3.79
N GLY A 246 -25.15 17.13 -3.26
CA GLY A 246 -26.20 17.78 -4.05
C GLY A 246 -27.13 16.81 -4.79
N LEU A 247 -27.23 15.57 -4.33
CA LEU A 247 -28.07 14.51 -4.89
C LEU A 247 -29.44 14.49 -4.21
N LYS A 248 -30.45 14.00 -4.94
CA LYS A 248 -31.82 13.96 -4.42
C LYS A 248 -32.08 12.78 -3.51
N ASP A 249 -31.39 11.66 -3.72
CA ASP A 249 -31.66 10.39 -3.02
C ASP A 249 -30.39 9.54 -2.92
N ALA A 250 -30.29 8.73 -1.85
CA ALA A 250 -29.18 7.78 -1.64
C ALA A 250 -28.97 6.78 -2.78
N SER A 251 -30.01 6.47 -3.57
CA SER A 251 -29.91 5.63 -4.78
C SER A 251 -29.03 6.21 -5.89
N GLN A 252 -28.62 7.48 -5.78
CA GLN A 252 -27.71 8.13 -6.71
C GLN A 252 -26.26 8.13 -6.19
N VAL A 253 -26.02 7.60 -4.99
CA VAL A 253 -24.71 7.55 -4.35
C VAL A 253 -23.99 6.26 -4.73
N MET A 254 -22.79 6.40 -5.28
CA MET A 254 -21.85 5.33 -5.54
C MET A 254 -20.97 5.12 -4.30
N ILE A 255 -20.59 3.87 -4.04
CA ILE A 255 -19.70 3.51 -2.94
C ILE A 255 -18.45 2.86 -3.53
N SER A 256 -17.28 3.46 -3.30
CA SER A 256 -16.02 2.86 -3.73
C SER A 256 -15.69 1.60 -2.93
N ARG A 257 -14.65 0.89 -3.38
CA ARG A 257 -13.96 -0.09 -2.52
C ARG A 257 -13.46 0.56 -1.22
N ALA A 258 -13.27 -0.28 -0.21
CA ALA A 258 -12.64 0.13 1.04
C ALA A 258 -11.15 0.48 0.83
N ILE A 259 -10.73 1.59 1.43
CA ILE A 259 -9.34 2.00 1.56
C ILE A 259 -8.82 1.44 2.88
N SER A 260 -7.67 0.76 2.84
CA SER A 260 -7.09 0.08 3.99
C SER A 260 -6.87 1.00 5.19
N LYS A 261 -7.04 0.44 6.39
CA LYS A 261 -6.75 1.09 7.69
C LYS A 261 -5.27 1.48 7.86
N THR A 262 -4.38 0.96 7.02
CA THR A 262 -2.93 1.11 7.13
C THR A 262 -2.47 2.57 7.31
N PHE A 263 -3.14 3.53 6.67
CA PHE A 263 -2.67 4.93 6.62
C PHE A 263 -3.42 5.89 7.54
N SER A 264 -4.74 5.76 7.58
CA SER A 264 -5.64 6.59 8.39
C SER A 264 -5.89 6.02 9.80
N GLY A 265 -5.67 4.72 10.01
CA GLY A 265 -6.04 4.00 11.23
C GLY A 265 -7.43 3.34 11.19
N TYR A 266 -8.24 3.67 10.18
CA TYR A 266 -9.62 3.20 10.03
C TYR A 266 -9.99 3.02 8.55
N GLU A 267 -11.08 2.28 8.28
CA GLU A 267 -11.47 1.87 6.93
C GLU A 267 -12.28 3.00 6.28
N CYS A 268 -11.74 3.61 5.23
CA CYS A 268 -12.43 4.70 4.54
C CYS A 268 -13.08 4.22 3.25
N ARG A 269 -14.14 4.90 2.81
CA ARG A 269 -14.70 4.76 1.46
C ARG A 269 -14.92 6.14 0.84
N VAL A 270 -14.86 6.18 -0.48
CA VAL A 270 -15.21 7.35 -1.26
C VAL A 270 -16.62 7.18 -1.78
N TYR A 271 -17.46 8.16 -1.51
CA TYR A 271 -18.84 8.24 -1.95
C TYR A 271 -18.94 9.31 -3.02
N SER A 272 -19.52 8.98 -4.16
CA SER A 272 -19.63 9.90 -5.30
C SER A 272 -20.98 9.76 -5.98
N ALA A 273 -21.28 10.59 -6.97
CA ALA A 273 -22.50 10.43 -7.76
C ALA A 273 -22.33 9.28 -8.76
N ILE A 274 -23.34 8.41 -8.86
CA ILE A 274 -23.41 7.41 -9.94
C ILE A 274 -23.51 8.16 -11.28
N PRO A 275 -22.59 7.94 -12.24
CA PRO A 275 -22.73 8.47 -13.58
C PRO A 275 -24.06 7.98 -14.17
N LYS A 276 -24.95 8.91 -14.56
CA LYS A 276 -26.36 8.61 -14.90
C LYS A 276 -26.49 7.35 -15.76
N LEU A 277 -27.29 6.38 -15.29
CA LEU A 277 -27.77 5.23 -16.06
C LEU A 277 -28.79 5.64 -17.15
N THR A 278 -29.27 6.89 -17.18
CA THR A 278 -30.28 7.37 -18.12
C THR A 278 -29.98 8.79 -18.63
N SER A 279 -30.22 8.97 -19.93
CA SER A 279 -30.03 10.15 -20.77
C SER A 279 -30.53 11.48 -20.15
N SER A 280 -29.62 12.38 -19.77
CA SER A 280 -29.88 13.82 -19.90
C SER A 280 -28.57 14.62 -19.98
N ASN A 281 -28.53 15.50 -21.00
CA ASN A 281 -27.40 16.25 -21.57
C ASN A 281 -26.67 17.27 -20.67
N ASP A 282 -26.60 17.06 -19.35
CA ASP A 282 -25.83 17.95 -18.49
C ASP A 282 -24.49 17.32 -18.14
N LEU A 283 -23.45 17.77 -18.87
CA LEU A 283 -22.02 17.66 -18.59
C LEU A 283 -21.57 16.31 -18.01
N LYS A 284 -20.88 15.48 -18.81
CA LYS A 284 -19.96 14.48 -18.24
C LYS A 284 -19.17 15.17 -17.14
N LYS A 285 -19.47 14.84 -15.88
CA LYS A 285 -18.80 15.48 -14.74
C LYS A 285 -17.30 15.23 -14.94
N SER A 286 -16.50 16.28 -14.80
CA SER A 286 -15.05 16.17 -14.92
C SER A 286 -14.55 15.09 -13.97
N ARG A 287 -13.48 14.41 -14.39
CA ARG A 287 -12.81 13.43 -13.54
C ARG A 287 -12.28 14.15 -12.30
N ASN A 288 -12.47 13.55 -11.14
CA ASN A 288 -11.91 14.01 -9.89
C ASN A 288 -10.64 13.21 -9.63
N ALA A 289 -9.50 13.77 -10.02
CA ALA A 289 -8.18 13.15 -9.96
C ALA A 289 -7.81 12.78 -8.53
N LYS A 290 -8.00 13.66 -7.52
CA LYS A 290 -7.75 13.36 -6.10
C LYS A 290 -8.62 12.24 -5.57
N ALA A 291 -9.93 12.24 -5.85
CA ALA A 291 -10.82 11.17 -5.41
C ALA A 291 -10.48 9.84 -6.11
N SER A 292 -10.15 9.90 -7.40
CA SER A 292 -9.74 8.74 -8.17
C SER A 292 -8.40 8.17 -7.69
N PHE A 293 -7.50 9.06 -7.27
CA PHE A 293 -6.20 8.71 -6.73
C PHE A 293 -6.32 7.92 -5.43
N VAL A 294 -7.08 8.41 -4.46
CA VAL A 294 -7.20 7.76 -3.15
C VAL A 294 -8.03 6.47 -3.21
N SER A 295 -9.06 6.42 -4.07
CA SER A 295 -9.88 5.22 -4.24
C SER A 295 -9.22 4.16 -5.12
N GLY A 296 -8.34 4.55 -6.04
CA GLY A 296 -7.84 3.68 -7.11
C GLY A 296 -8.94 3.24 -8.08
N GLN A 297 -10.03 3.99 -8.17
CA GLN A 297 -11.14 3.79 -9.12
C GLN A 297 -11.41 5.11 -9.85
N ASP A 298 -12.02 5.10 -11.03
CA ASP A 298 -12.32 6.35 -11.73
C ASP A 298 -13.54 7.03 -11.11
N ILE A 299 -13.35 8.23 -10.55
CA ILE A 299 -14.39 8.99 -9.87
C ILE A 299 -14.64 10.29 -10.60
N HIS A 300 -15.91 10.59 -10.84
CA HIS A 300 -16.35 11.78 -11.56
C HIS A 300 -17.16 12.72 -10.66
N GLY A 301 -16.91 14.02 -10.79
CA GLY A 301 -17.56 15.05 -10.00
C GLY A 301 -17.14 15.04 -8.54
N ASP A 302 -17.93 15.70 -7.71
CA ASP A 302 -17.67 15.80 -6.27
C ASP A 302 -17.74 14.44 -5.58
N ALA A 303 -16.92 14.29 -4.54
CA ALA A 303 -16.85 13.07 -3.75
C ALA A 303 -16.68 13.37 -2.26
N ILE A 304 -17.19 12.48 -1.41
CA ILE A 304 -17.02 12.51 0.04
C ILE A 304 -16.17 11.32 0.44
N LEU A 305 -15.07 11.56 1.17
CA LEU A 305 -14.31 10.51 1.85
C LEU A 305 -14.79 10.44 3.30
N ALA A 306 -15.30 9.28 3.71
CA ALA A 306 -15.79 9.06 5.08
C ALA A 306 -15.50 7.63 5.57
N SER A 307 -15.50 7.46 6.89
CA SER A 307 -15.46 6.17 7.58
C SER A 307 -16.81 6.02 8.27
N VAL A 308 -17.78 5.43 7.58
CA VAL A 308 -19.14 5.25 8.09
C VAL A 308 -19.80 4.03 7.45
N GLY A 309 -20.43 3.19 8.27
CA GLY A 309 -21.18 2.03 7.78
C GLY A 309 -21.63 1.10 8.90
N TYR A 310 -22.48 0.15 8.55
CA TYR A 310 -22.87 -0.91 9.48
C TYR A 310 -21.85 -2.04 9.47
N THR A 311 -21.55 -2.57 10.65
CA THR A 311 -20.75 -3.80 10.77
C THR A 311 -21.61 -4.96 11.20
N GLY A 312 -21.08 -6.17 11.04
CA GLY A 312 -21.85 -7.37 11.37
C GLY A 312 -21.90 -7.72 12.86
N ARG A 313 -21.47 -6.82 13.75
CA ARG A 313 -21.41 -7.07 15.20
C ARG A 313 -22.38 -6.22 16.02
N SER A 314 -22.93 -5.17 15.42
CA SER A 314 -23.92 -4.28 16.04
C SER A 314 -24.93 -3.78 15.00
N HIS A 315 -26.08 -3.34 15.47
CA HIS A 315 -27.04 -2.62 14.63
C HIS A 315 -26.74 -1.11 14.55
N ASP A 316 -25.77 -0.66 15.34
CA ASP A 316 -25.34 0.73 15.39
C ASP A 316 -24.48 1.09 14.17
N LEU A 317 -24.53 2.37 13.81
CA LEU A 317 -23.71 2.91 12.74
C LEU A 317 -22.29 3.13 13.25
N GLU A 318 -21.34 2.30 12.82
CA GLU A 318 -19.92 2.52 13.12
C GLU A 318 -19.38 3.67 12.30
N HIS A 319 -18.59 4.54 12.94
CA HIS A 319 -17.98 5.68 12.28
C HIS A 319 -16.65 6.10 12.92
N ASP A 320 -15.80 6.73 12.12
CA ASP A 320 -14.61 7.45 12.58
C ASP A 320 -14.55 8.83 11.94
N ASN A 321 -13.94 9.79 12.64
CA ASN A 321 -13.78 11.15 12.14
C ASN A 321 -12.67 11.21 11.09
N VAL A 322 -13.05 11.48 9.85
CA VAL A 322 -12.12 11.65 8.73
C VAL A 322 -11.78 13.13 8.55
N THR A 323 -10.54 13.46 8.91
CA THR A 323 -10.02 14.83 8.83
C THR A 323 -9.22 15.07 7.54
N LEU A 324 -8.89 16.34 7.27
CA LEU A 324 -7.94 16.69 6.20
C LEU A 324 -6.60 15.98 6.37
N LYS A 325 -6.08 15.88 7.61
CA LYS A 325 -4.85 15.14 7.91
C LYS A 325 -4.96 13.70 7.42
N SER A 326 -6.08 13.04 7.71
CA SER A 326 -6.32 11.66 7.28
C SER A 326 -6.35 11.51 5.77
N PHE A 327 -6.97 12.44 5.05
CA PHE A 327 -6.95 12.48 3.59
C PHE A 327 -5.53 12.55 3.05
N TYR A 328 -4.72 13.51 3.53
CA TYR A 328 -3.35 13.65 3.05
C TYR A 328 -2.43 12.49 3.46
N ARG A 329 -2.67 11.86 4.61
CA ARG A 329 -1.97 10.62 4.99
C ARG A 329 -2.31 9.46 4.07
N ILE A 330 -3.57 9.31 3.65
CA ILE A 330 -3.96 8.33 2.63
C ILE A 330 -3.24 8.65 1.32
N CYS A 331 -3.18 9.93 0.93
CA CYS A 331 -2.48 10.33 -0.29
C CYS A 331 -0.99 9.95 -0.26
N CYS A 332 -0.29 10.25 0.85
CA CYS A 332 1.09 9.84 1.04
C CYS A 332 1.23 8.31 0.98
N GLY A 333 0.32 7.56 1.62
CA GLY A 333 0.35 6.10 1.65
C GLY A 333 0.19 5.42 0.28
N MET A 334 -0.17 6.15 -0.77
CA MET A 334 -0.23 5.59 -2.12
C MET A 334 1.15 5.38 -2.75
N SER A 335 2.20 6.07 -2.28
CA SER A 335 3.57 5.90 -2.79
C SER A 335 4.42 4.98 -1.91
N PRO A 336 5.39 4.24 -2.48
CA PRO A 336 6.36 3.46 -1.70
C PRO A 336 7.07 4.25 -0.59
N ASN A 337 7.49 5.48 -0.92
CA ASN A 337 8.16 6.38 0.01
C ASN A 337 7.25 6.80 1.15
N GLY A 338 5.98 7.12 0.85
CA GLY A 338 4.99 7.47 1.86
C GLY A 338 4.62 6.31 2.77
N ILE A 339 4.56 5.07 2.26
CA ILE A 339 4.38 3.87 3.11
C ILE A 339 5.52 3.76 4.13
N CYS A 340 6.78 3.94 3.70
CA CYS A 340 7.93 3.92 4.60
C CYS A 340 7.84 5.00 5.68
N LYS A 341 7.59 6.26 5.26
CA LYS A 341 7.41 7.43 6.12
C LYS A 341 6.33 7.23 7.19
N ILE A 342 5.14 6.76 6.78
CA ILE A 342 4.01 6.50 7.69
C ILE A 342 4.35 5.37 8.67
N SER A 343 4.95 4.28 8.18
CA SER A 343 5.30 3.13 9.02
C SER A 343 6.34 3.46 10.08
N ARG A 344 7.28 4.36 9.76
CA ARG A 344 8.30 4.86 10.69
C ARG A 344 7.79 5.96 11.62
N LYS A 345 6.53 6.40 11.48
CA LYS A 345 5.93 7.53 12.21
C LYS A 345 6.77 8.82 12.10
N ALA A 346 7.41 9.01 10.93
CA ALA A 346 8.29 10.12 10.63
C ALA A 346 8.05 10.52 9.16
N LEU A 347 7.02 11.34 8.94
CA LEU A 347 6.58 11.78 7.61
C LEU A 347 7.59 12.74 6.98
N ILE A 348 8.10 13.67 7.78
CA ILE A 348 9.04 14.69 7.32
C ILE A 348 10.47 14.15 7.37
N ALA A 349 10.87 13.55 8.51
CA ALA A 349 12.27 13.19 8.73
C ALA A 349 12.73 11.92 8.01
N ALA A 350 11.86 10.92 7.78
CA ALA A 350 12.26 9.67 7.14
C ALA A 350 12.12 9.72 5.61
N GLN A 351 12.89 8.86 4.95
CA GLN A 351 12.78 8.60 3.52
C GLN A 351 12.99 7.10 3.26
N LEU A 352 12.40 6.58 2.18
CA LEU A 352 12.68 5.21 1.73
C LEU A 352 14.14 5.11 1.28
N PRO A 353 14.98 4.28 1.94
CA PRO A 353 16.38 4.15 1.57
C PRO A 353 16.54 3.61 0.14
N LEU A 354 17.69 3.89 -0.48
CA LEU A 354 18.01 3.45 -1.84
C LEU A 354 18.74 2.10 -1.88
N LEU A 355 19.30 1.67 -0.75
CA LEU A 355 20.06 0.44 -0.65
C LEU A 355 19.70 -0.30 0.65
N PHE A 356 19.57 -1.63 0.54
CA PHE A 356 19.49 -2.48 1.72
C PHE A 356 20.88 -3.03 2.04
N THR A 357 21.45 -2.61 3.15
CA THR A 357 22.79 -3.04 3.59
C THR A 357 22.73 -4.38 4.31
N ARG A 358 22.13 -4.39 5.49
CA ARG A 358 21.93 -5.56 6.36
C ARG A 358 20.70 -5.36 7.20
N GLU A 359 20.14 -6.48 7.64
CA GLU A 359 19.04 -6.52 8.59
C GLU A 359 19.30 -5.73 9.88
N SER A 360 20.51 -5.82 10.44
CA SER A 360 20.88 -5.12 11.68
C SER A 360 20.84 -3.58 11.57
N ASN A 361 21.06 -3.07 10.36
CA ASN A 361 21.13 -1.63 10.07
C ASN A 361 19.80 -1.07 9.57
N TRP A 362 18.97 -1.92 8.95
CA TRP A 362 17.67 -1.49 8.46
C TRP A 362 16.74 -1.03 9.59
N ARG A 363 15.93 -0.01 9.33
CA ARG A 363 14.94 0.52 10.27
C ARG A 363 13.59 0.69 9.60
N GLY A 364 12.54 0.24 10.29
CA GLY A 364 11.19 0.19 9.75
C GLY A 364 10.90 -1.14 9.04
N PRO A 365 9.76 -1.24 8.32
CA PRO A 365 9.36 -2.46 7.62
C PRO A 365 10.36 -2.80 6.52
N PHE A 366 10.56 -4.10 6.28
CA PHE A 366 11.51 -4.56 5.26
C PHE A 366 11.04 -4.18 3.85
N PRO A 367 11.95 -3.96 2.88
CA PRO A 367 11.57 -3.65 1.50
C PRO A 367 10.56 -4.63 0.89
N ARG A 368 10.71 -5.93 1.16
CA ARG A 368 9.73 -6.95 0.73
C ARG A 368 8.33 -6.68 1.28
N GLU A 369 8.24 -6.33 2.57
CA GLU A 369 6.96 -6.06 3.24
C GLU A 369 6.31 -4.79 2.66
N ILE A 370 7.09 -3.73 2.47
CA ILE A 370 6.63 -2.48 1.85
C ILE A 370 6.10 -2.78 0.43
N LEU A 371 6.79 -3.63 -0.34
CA LEU A 371 6.34 -4.03 -1.68
C LEU A 371 5.03 -4.80 -1.64
N CYS A 372 4.87 -5.77 -0.75
CA CYS A 372 3.59 -6.47 -0.59
C CYS A 372 2.45 -5.51 -0.20
N MET A 373 2.71 -4.57 0.73
CA MET A 373 1.73 -3.55 1.13
C MET A 373 1.35 -2.65 -0.05
N PHE A 374 2.34 -2.21 -0.82
CA PHE A 374 2.13 -1.39 -2.02
C PHE A 374 1.31 -2.14 -3.07
N CYS A 375 1.67 -3.38 -3.39
CA CYS A 375 0.95 -4.21 -4.35
C CYS A 375 -0.51 -4.39 -3.94
N HIS A 376 -0.78 -4.76 -2.69
CA HIS A 376 -2.15 -4.89 -2.18
C HIS A 376 -2.93 -3.57 -2.35
N GLN A 377 -2.34 -2.45 -1.94
CA GLN A 377 -3.00 -1.13 -2.02
C GLN A 377 -3.36 -0.75 -3.48
N GLN A 378 -2.46 -1.05 -4.42
CA GLN A 378 -2.63 -0.77 -5.85
C GLN A 378 -3.40 -1.87 -6.62
N GLN A 379 -3.96 -2.88 -5.93
CA GLN A 379 -4.65 -4.02 -6.54
C GLN A 379 -3.78 -4.84 -7.51
N LEU A 380 -2.51 -5.02 -7.16
CA LEU A 380 -1.60 -5.94 -7.84
C LEU A 380 -1.59 -7.29 -7.12
N ALA A 381 -1.24 -8.34 -7.84
CA ALA A 381 -0.97 -9.63 -7.25
C ALA A 381 0.23 -9.56 -6.29
N GLU A 382 0.33 -10.52 -5.37
CA GLU A 382 1.47 -10.60 -4.47
C GLU A 382 2.78 -10.77 -5.29
N PRO A 383 3.84 -10.00 -4.99
CA PRO A 383 5.11 -10.10 -5.71
C PRO A 383 5.73 -11.50 -5.59
N VAL A 384 6.12 -12.07 -6.72
CA VAL A 384 6.77 -13.38 -6.82
C VAL A 384 8.29 -13.18 -6.82
N PHE A 385 8.97 -13.78 -5.84
CA PHE A 385 10.43 -13.74 -5.71
C PHE A 385 11.04 -15.07 -6.14
N THR A 386 11.96 -15.03 -7.10
CA THR A 386 12.71 -16.20 -7.54
C THR A 386 14.19 -16.01 -7.19
N THR A 387 14.72 -16.86 -6.32
CA THR A 387 16.14 -16.84 -5.95
C THR A 387 16.91 -17.85 -6.79
N SER A 388 18.09 -17.47 -7.28
CA SER A 388 19.01 -18.39 -7.94
C SER A 388 20.42 -18.23 -7.42
N THR A 389 21.18 -19.31 -7.47
CA THR A 389 22.58 -19.35 -7.04
C THR A 389 23.48 -19.43 -8.25
N ALA A 390 24.45 -18.51 -8.35
CA ALA A 390 25.53 -18.63 -9.30
C ALA A 390 26.81 -19.09 -8.57
N PRO A 391 27.60 -20.01 -9.13
CA PRO A 391 28.95 -20.22 -8.64
C PRO A 391 29.74 -18.94 -8.85
N ALA A 392 30.25 -18.33 -7.77
CA ALA A 392 31.25 -17.28 -7.91
C ALA A 392 32.44 -17.89 -8.66
N LYS A 393 32.86 -17.27 -9.77
CA LYS A 393 34.02 -17.76 -10.53
C LYS A 393 35.23 -17.84 -9.59
N SER A 394 35.86 -19.00 -9.52
CA SER A 394 37.09 -19.21 -8.76
C SER A 394 38.22 -18.33 -9.33
N MET A 395 39.11 -17.81 -8.48
CA MET A 395 40.34 -17.10 -8.93
C MET A 395 41.14 -17.92 -9.96
N SER A 396 41.08 -19.26 -9.86
CA SER A 396 41.78 -20.19 -10.75
C SER A 396 41.30 -20.10 -12.20
N ASP A 397 40.00 -19.87 -12.42
CA ASP A 397 39.41 -19.83 -13.76
C ASP A 397 39.74 -18.52 -14.48
N LEU A 398 39.75 -17.41 -13.73
CA LEU A 398 40.15 -16.09 -14.24
C LEU A 398 41.65 -16.06 -14.57
N LEU A 399 42.51 -16.59 -13.72
CA LEU A 399 43.96 -16.67 -13.99
C LEU A 399 44.28 -17.59 -15.19
N SER A 400 43.50 -18.65 -15.42
CA SER A 400 43.65 -19.48 -16.64
C SER A 400 43.29 -18.71 -17.92
N SER A 401 42.36 -17.76 -17.84
CA SER A 401 41.96 -16.92 -18.98
C SER A 401 42.96 -15.79 -19.27
N PHE A 402 43.64 -15.27 -18.24
CA PHE A 402 44.71 -14.27 -18.41
C PHE A 402 45.99 -14.87 -19.00
N ASN A 403 46.30 -16.14 -18.73
CA ASN A 403 47.48 -16.81 -19.29
C ASN A 403 47.31 -17.25 -20.76
N LYS A 404 46.15 -17.03 -21.38
CA LYS A 404 45.90 -17.33 -22.80
C LYS A 404 45.95 -16.12 -23.74
N ILE A 405 46.33 -14.94 -23.25
CA ILE A 405 46.50 -13.74 -24.08
C ILE A 405 47.89 -13.15 -23.85
N LYS A 406 48.89 -13.78 -24.46
CA LYS A 406 50.14 -13.14 -24.87
C LYS A 406 50.32 -13.45 -26.36
N ASP A 407 49.76 -12.60 -27.20
CA ASP A 407 50.46 -12.02 -28.35
C ASP A 407 49.59 -10.97 -29.06
N ASP A 408 50.27 -9.87 -29.37
CA ASP A 408 50.01 -8.78 -30.33
C ASP A 408 48.96 -7.67 -30.11
N SER A 409 49.55 -6.47 -29.92
CA SER A 409 49.22 -5.12 -30.42
C SER A 409 48.02 -4.33 -29.89
N ASP A 410 48.37 -3.37 -29.03
CA ASP A 410 48.03 -1.94 -28.98
C ASP A 410 46.59 -1.38 -29.09
N ASN A 411 46.28 -0.63 -28.03
CA ASN A 411 45.46 0.59 -27.94
C ASN A 411 43.94 0.48 -28.08
N GLN A 412 43.27 0.36 -26.93
CA GLN A 412 42.07 1.15 -26.62
C GLN A 412 41.92 1.34 -25.10
N TYR A 413 41.78 2.59 -24.68
CA TYR A 413 41.57 3.03 -23.30
C TYR A 413 40.29 2.40 -22.72
N LEU A 414 40.46 1.41 -21.84
CA LEU A 414 39.39 0.87 -20.99
C LEU A 414 39.41 1.59 -19.63
N SER A 415 38.33 2.32 -19.37
CA SER A 415 38.01 2.91 -18.07
C SER A 415 38.07 1.86 -16.97
N ARG A 416 38.91 2.14 -15.98
CA ARG A 416 39.20 1.30 -14.81
C ARG A 416 38.01 1.31 -13.84
N GLY A 417 36.99 0.52 -14.16
CA GLY A 417 35.89 0.21 -13.24
C GLY A 417 36.39 -0.70 -12.12
N ASN A 418 36.31 -0.21 -10.89
CA ASN A 418 36.79 -0.86 -9.67
C ASN A 418 35.85 -2.03 -9.32
N TRP A 419 36.15 -3.25 -9.80
CA TRP A 419 35.42 -4.46 -9.40
C TRP A 419 35.87 -4.91 -8.01
N GLU A 420 35.13 -4.54 -6.98
CA GLU A 420 35.25 -5.19 -5.67
C GLU A 420 34.74 -6.64 -5.75
N MET A 421 35.68 -7.58 -5.70
CA MET A 421 35.44 -9.03 -5.78
C MET A 421 35.16 -9.60 -4.36
N PRO A 422 34.09 -10.36 -4.13
CA PRO A 422 33.94 -11.18 -2.92
C PRO A 422 34.58 -12.57 -3.09
N GLY A 423 34.93 -13.19 -1.96
CA GLY A 423 35.60 -14.48 -1.85
C GLY A 423 34.80 -15.68 -2.38
N SER A 424 35.37 -16.87 -2.24
CA SER A 424 34.92 -18.16 -2.78
C SER A 424 33.61 -18.71 -2.16
N GLY A 425 32.54 -17.90 -2.14
CA GLY A 425 31.20 -18.29 -1.67
C GLY A 425 30.20 -18.39 -2.83
N LYS A 426 29.13 -19.17 -2.65
CA LYS A 426 27.97 -19.14 -3.56
C LYS A 426 27.31 -17.76 -3.45
N GLY A 427 27.09 -17.10 -4.58
CA GLY A 427 26.36 -15.83 -4.63
C GLY A 427 24.88 -16.05 -4.92
N TYR A 428 24.01 -15.35 -4.21
CA TYR A 428 22.57 -15.33 -4.44
C TYR A 428 22.19 -14.13 -5.32
N ARG A 429 21.30 -14.35 -6.27
CA ARG A 429 20.57 -13.32 -7.00
C ARG A 429 19.08 -13.54 -6.81
N CYS A 430 18.30 -12.47 -6.91
CA CYS A 430 16.86 -12.52 -6.84
C CYS A 430 16.25 -11.79 -8.05
N GLU A 431 15.18 -12.37 -8.58
CA GLU A 431 14.31 -11.81 -9.59
C GLU A 431 12.92 -11.62 -8.99
N VAL A 432 12.29 -10.49 -9.28
CA VAL A 432 10.96 -10.13 -8.79
C VAL A 432 10.03 -9.95 -9.98
N LYS A 433 8.92 -10.68 -9.94
CA LYS A 433 7.81 -10.53 -10.90
C LYS A 433 6.58 -10.05 -10.17
N ILE A 434 5.90 -9.08 -10.76
CA ILE A 434 4.65 -8.53 -10.25
C ILE A 434 3.63 -8.59 -11.38
N PHE A 435 2.45 -9.10 -11.06
CA PHE A 435 1.35 -9.26 -12.00
C PHE A 435 0.17 -8.38 -11.59
N SER A 436 -0.68 -8.03 -12.55
CA SER A 436 -2.02 -7.52 -12.27
C SER A 436 -2.89 -8.65 -11.72
N LYS A 437 -4.07 -8.31 -11.20
CA LYS A 437 -5.09 -9.32 -10.84
C LYS A 437 -5.60 -10.13 -12.03
N SER A 438 -5.49 -9.60 -13.25
CA SER A 438 -5.79 -10.30 -14.49
C SER A 438 -4.61 -11.15 -15.01
N GLN A 439 -3.57 -11.37 -14.19
CA GLN A 439 -2.35 -12.12 -14.51
C GLN A 439 -1.48 -11.49 -15.61
N ASP A 440 -1.67 -10.20 -15.92
CA ASP A 440 -0.80 -9.48 -16.85
C ASP A 440 0.50 -9.10 -16.15
N LEU A 441 1.65 -9.35 -16.78
CA LEU A 441 2.95 -8.98 -16.22
C LEU A 441 3.10 -7.45 -16.15
N VAL A 442 3.28 -6.94 -14.93
CA VAL A 442 3.43 -5.51 -14.61
C VAL A 442 4.89 -5.11 -14.52
N LEU A 443 5.69 -5.89 -13.81
CA LEU A 443 7.11 -5.65 -13.60
C LEU A 443 7.88 -6.97 -13.59
N ASP A 444 9.02 -6.99 -14.28
CA ASP A 444 10.05 -8.02 -14.20
C ASP A 444 11.40 -7.33 -13.98
N CYS A 445 11.95 -7.49 -12.77
CA CYS A 445 13.24 -6.93 -12.43
C CYS A 445 14.18 -7.99 -11.85
N SER A 446 15.44 -7.94 -12.26
CA SER A 446 16.49 -8.80 -11.73
C SER A 446 17.73 -7.99 -11.35
N LEU A 447 18.39 -8.43 -10.28
CA LEU A 447 19.64 -7.84 -9.82
C LEU A 447 20.83 -8.43 -10.60
N LYS A 448 21.73 -7.57 -11.10
CA LYS A 448 23.02 -8.00 -11.66
C LYS A 448 24.02 -8.41 -10.57
N LYS A 449 23.94 -7.79 -9.39
CA LYS A 449 24.84 -8.04 -8.27
C LYS A 449 24.49 -9.34 -7.54
N LEU A 450 25.51 -10.10 -7.16
CA LEU A 450 25.39 -11.27 -6.28
C LEU A 450 25.57 -10.85 -4.82
N TYR A 451 24.75 -11.45 -3.94
CA TYR A 451 24.77 -11.22 -2.50
C TYR A 451 25.17 -12.50 -1.76
N GLU A 452 25.82 -12.37 -0.62
CA GLU A 452 26.27 -13.53 0.18
C GLU A 452 25.11 -14.21 0.91
N LYS A 453 24.04 -13.47 1.22
CA LYS A 453 22.83 -13.98 1.87
C LYS A 453 21.63 -13.87 0.94
N GLU A 454 20.77 -14.89 0.98
CA GLU A 454 19.53 -14.93 0.21
C GLU A 454 18.58 -13.79 0.60
N ASN A 455 18.42 -13.52 1.90
CA ASN A 455 17.55 -12.43 2.38
C ASN A 455 18.01 -11.08 1.82
N ASP A 456 19.31 -10.79 1.83
CA ASP A 456 19.85 -9.52 1.32
C ASP A 456 19.55 -9.36 -0.20
N ALA A 457 19.61 -10.44 -0.97
CA ALA A 457 19.22 -10.43 -2.39
C ALA A 457 17.72 -10.13 -2.56
N ILE A 458 16.85 -10.76 -1.77
CA ILE A 458 15.40 -10.54 -1.78
C ILE A 458 15.08 -9.08 -1.44
N GLN A 459 15.64 -8.55 -0.35
CA GLN A 459 15.35 -7.19 0.11
C GLN A 459 15.84 -6.14 -0.88
N ASN A 460 17.04 -6.30 -1.44
CA ASN A 460 17.54 -5.38 -2.46
C ASN A 460 16.71 -5.43 -3.75
N ALA A 461 16.21 -6.61 -4.14
CA ALA A 461 15.38 -6.74 -5.33
C ALA A 461 14.00 -6.09 -5.12
N ALA A 462 13.41 -6.26 -3.93
CA ALA A 462 12.19 -5.57 -3.55
C ALA A 462 12.39 -4.04 -3.51
N LEU A 463 13.48 -3.55 -2.93
CA LEU A 463 13.79 -2.12 -2.88
C LEU A 463 13.94 -1.53 -4.29
N LYS A 464 14.55 -2.28 -5.20
CA LYS A 464 14.68 -1.91 -6.61
C LYS A 464 13.32 -1.75 -7.29
N ALA A 465 12.40 -2.69 -7.06
CA ALA A 465 11.03 -2.59 -7.55
C ALA A 465 10.31 -1.36 -6.97
N LEU A 466 10.46 -1.11 -5.66
CA LEU A 466 9.89 0.07 -5.00
C LEU A 466 10.43 1.38 -5.59
N SER A 467 11.74 1.49 -5.82
CA SER A 467 12.32 2.69 -6.45
C SER A 467 11.78 2.94 -7.85
N TRP A 468 11.51 1.88 -8.62
CA TRP A 468 10.86 2.02 -9.92
C TRP A 468 9.42 2.53 -9.79
N PHE A 469 8.64 1.98 -8.86
CA PHE A 469 7.28 2.48 -8.61
C PHE A 469 7.25 3.93 -8.12
N SER A 470 8.21 4.35 -7.30
CA SER A 470 8.32 5.73 -6.83
C SER A 470 8.42 6.74 -7.97
N MET A 471 8.94 6.36 -9.15
CA MET A 471 9.01 7.27 -10.32
C MET A 471 7.64 7.70 -10.85
N PHE A 472 6.56 6.96 -10.56
CA PHE A 472 5.20 7.30 -11.00
C PHE A 472 4.46 8.21 -10.04
N PHE A 473 4.95 8.34 -8.82
CA PHE A 473 4.42 9.27 -7.84
C PHE A 473 5.39 10.45 -7.87
N GLY A 474 5.00 11.53 -8.56
CA GLY A 474 5.70 12.80 -8.42
C GLY A 474 5.70 13.11 -6.93
N ASP A 475 6.84 12.91 -6.28
CA ASP A 475 6.88 12.81 -4.83
C ASP A 475 6.28 14.09 -4.25
N MET A 476 5.47 13.94 -3.22
CA MET A 476 5.07 15.05 -2.34
C MET A 476 6.29 15.67 -1.61
N ASP A 477 7.50 15.32 -2.01
CA ASP A 477 8.78 15.94 -1.72
C ASP A 477 9.27 16.57 -3.05
N VAL A 478 9.02 17.87 -3.27
CA VAL A 478 9.48 18.65 -4.45
C VAL A 478 11.01 18.83 -4.49
N GLU A 479 11.75 18.08 -3.68
CA GLU A 479 13.21 18.13 -3.62
C GLU A 479 13.83 16.74 -3.68
N SER A 480 13.31 15.85 -4.52
CA SER A 480 14.22 14.88 -5.11
C SER A 480 15.22 15.71 -5.93
N LEU A 481 16.48 15.75 -5.49
CA LEU A 481 17.59 15.99 -6.41
C LEU A 481 17.28 15.25 -7.71
N GLU A 482 17.68 15.85 -8.85
CA GLU A 482 17.82 15.13 -10.11
C GLU A 482 18.05 13.66 -9.81
N ALA A 483 17.10 12.84 -10.26
CA ALA A 483 17.34 11.46 -10.58
C ALA A 483 18.78 11.31 -11.11
N CYS A 484 19.75 11.04 -10.24
CA CYS A 484 21.06 10.52 -10.62
C CYS A 484 20.81 9.06 -11.04
N TYR A 485 20.00 8.88 -12.07
CA TYR A 485 19.70 7.61 -12.69
C TYR A 485 20.44 7.66 -14.02
N THR A 486 21.71 7.27 -13.99
CA THR A 486 22.25 6.59 -15.15
C THR A 486 21.77 5.13 -15.08
N ASP A 487 21.40 4.53 -16.22
CA ASP A 487 21.04 3.10 -16.29
C ASP A 487 22.22 2.21 -15.81
N ASP A 488 23.45 2.76 -15.82
CA ASP A 488 24.68 2.14 -15.32
C ASP A 488 24.78 2.12 -13.78
N ASP A 489 24.31 3.15 -13.06
CA ASP A 489 24.37 3.19 -11.59
C ASP A 489 23.46 2.16 -10.92
N LEU A 490 22.41 1.72 -11.61
CA LEU A 490 21.36 0.91 -11.00
C LEU A 490 21.58 -0.61 -11.12
N ASN A 491 22.58 -1.06 -11.90
CA ASN A 491 22.90 -2.49 -12.07
C ASN A 491 21.67 -3.38 -12.35
N ILE A 492 20.73 -2.90 -13.18
CA ILE A 492 19.44 -3.56 -13.47
C ILE A 492 19.49 -4.26 -14.83
N GLN A 493 18.82 -5.41 -14.93
CA GLN A 493 18.31 -5.92 -16.19
C GLN A 493 16.78 -5.96 -16.11
N PHE A 494 16.12 -5.04 -16.82
CA PHE A 494 14.68 -5.10 -17.02
C PHE A 494 14.43 -5.97 -18.25
N ASN A 495 13.80 -7.12 -18.04
CA ASN A 495 13.52 -8.04 -19.15
C ASN A 495 12.32 -7.55 -19.97
N GLN A 496 11.33 -6.92 -19.32
CA GLN A 496 10.18 -6.27 -19.98
C GLN A 496 9.72 -5.04 -19.19
N ARG A 497 9.40 -3.95 -19.91
CA ARG A 497 8.78 -2.72 -19.38
C ARG A 497 7.51 -2.44 -20.18
N ASN A 498 6.36 -2.82 -19.67
CA ASN A 498 5.10 -2.35 -20.26
C ASN A 498 4.84 -0.91 -19.78
N ARG A 499 4.52 0.01 -20.71
CA ARG A 499 4.22 1.41 -20.37
C ARG A 499 2.83 1.49 -19.73
N PHE A 500 2.77 1.23 -18.43
CA PHE A 500 1.54 1.22 -17.61
C PHE A 500 1.03 2.62 -17.19
N LYS A 501 1.40 3.70 -17.89
CA LYS A 501 0.90 5.06 -17.62
C LYS A 501 -0.64 5.13 -17.60
N GLU A 502 -1.30 4.18 -18.24
CA GLU A 502 -2.76 4.13 -18.39
C GLU A 502 -3.48 3.28 -17.32
N THR A 503 -2.82 2.56 -16.41
CA THR A 503 -3.52 1.53 -15.60
C THR A 503 -3.65 1.84 -14.11
N PHE A 504 -2.90 2.80 -13.56
CA PHE A 504 -3.08 3.23 -12.17
C PHE A 504 -3.87 4.54 -12.11
N PRO A 505 -5.14 4.55 -11.67
CA PRO A 505 -5.87 5.80 -11.45
C PRO A 505 -5.12 6.76 -10.49
N SER A 506 -4.32 6.17 -9.60
CA SER A 506 -3.40 6.82 -8.65
C SER A 506 -2.10 7.36 -9.26
N SER A 507 -1.65 6.96 -10.45
CA SER A 507 -0.47 7.62 -11.06
C SER A 507 -0.84 8.84 -11.91
N ARG A 508 -2.14 9.04 -12.17
CA ARG A 508 -2.65 10.03 -13.15
C ARG A 508 -2.81 11.46 -12.62
N VAL A 509 -2.48 11.74 -11.36
CA VAL A 509 -2.56 13.11 -10.79
C VAL A 509 -1.46 14.02 -11.36
N TYR A 510 -0.38 13.43 -11.87
CA TYR A 510 0.74 14.16 -12.43
C TYR A 510 0.87 13.81 -13.91
N GLU A 511 0.03 14.41 -14.75
CA GLU A 511 0.49 14.66 -16.13
C GLU A 511 1.77 15.46 -16.01
N LEU A 512 2.90 14.79 -16.26
CA LEU A 512 4.20 15.43 -16.35
C LEU A 512 4.05 16.65 -17.27
N PRO A 513 4.46 17.87 -16.86
CA PRO A 513 4.45 19.02 -17.74
C PRO A 513 5.11 18.68 -19.07
N GLU A 514 4.57 19.19 -20.19
CA GLU A 514 5.10 18.96 -21.55
C GLU A 514 6.60 19.29 -21.71
N ILE A 515 7.20 19.94 -20.71
CA ILE A 515 8.65 20.21 -20.56
C ILE A 515 9.49 18.92 -20.61
N ILE A 516 8.94 17.75 -20.27
CA ILE A 516 9.68 16.47 -20.36
C ILE A 516 9.46 15.77 -21.71
N ARG A 517 8.51 16.26 -22.54
CA ARG A 517 8.28 15.71 -23.89
C ARG A 517 9.22 16.30 -24.94
N ASN A 518 9.71 17.53 -24.72
CA ASN A 518 10.66 18.19 -25.60
C ASN A 518 11.96 18.46 -24.83
N GLY A 519 13.07 17.87 -25.30
CA GLY A 519 14.39 17.93 -24.66
C GLY A 519 15.06 19.30 -24.65
N ASP A 520 14.45 20.28 -23.97
CA ASP A 520 14.98 21.64 -23.79
C ASP A 520 15.13 21.97 -22.29
N LEU A 521 15.94 21.20 -21.56
CA LEU A 521 16.31 21.50 -20.17
C LEU A 521 17.77 21.98 -20.11
N TYR A 522 18.04 23.15 -20.68
CA TYR A 522 19.35 23.80 -20.57
C TYR A 522 19.34 25.26 -20.10
N LYS A 523 18.19 25.89 -19.81
CA LYS A 523 18.17 27.36 -19.66
C LYS A 523 17.42 27.99 -18.49
N SER A 524 17.09 27.27 -17.41
CA SER A 524 16.59 27.95 -16.20
C SER A 524 17.20 27.43 -14.90
N ARG A 525 18.53 27.54 -14.78
CA ARG A 525 19.20 27.66 -13.47
C ARG A 525 19.24 29.14 -13.10
N ARG A 526 18.28 29.64 -12.32
CA ARG A 526 18.60 30.74 -11.40
C ARG A 526 19.31 30.11 -10.22
N SER A 527 20.63 30.16 -10.28
CA SER A 527 21.55 30.01 -9.16
C SER A 527 21.03 30.79 -7.95
N MET A 528 20.36 30.11 -7.02
CA MET A 528 20.21 30.62 -5.66
C MET A 528 21.45 30.12 -4.91
N GLY A 529 22.34 31.06 -4.60
CA GLY A 529 23.68 30.78 -4.13
C GLY A 529 23.69 29.90 -2.88
N MET A 530 24.37 28.76 -2.98
CA MET A 530 24.97 28.11 -1.82
C MET A 530 25.86 29.15 -1.15
N MET A 531 25.43 29.69 -0.01
CA MET A 531 26.36 30.43 0.85
C MET A 531 27.45 29.45 1.29
N PRO A 532 28.74 29.75 1.05
CA PRO A 532 29.82 28.87 1.46
C PRO A 532 29.96 28.96 2.98
N TRP A 533 29.31 28.05 3.72
CA TRP A 533 29.66 27.86 5.12
C TRP A 533 30.98 27.09 5.22
N GLU A 534 31.88 27.65 6.02
CA GLU A 534 33.27 27.23 6.20
C GLU A 534 33.38 25.73 6.51
N LYS A 535 34.15 25.01 5.68
CA LYS A 535 34.61 23.65 5.96
C LYS A 535 35.52 23.66 7.19
N LYS A 536 34.95 23.63 8.39
CA LYS A 536 35.69 23.18 9.58
C LYS A 536 35.90 21.68 9.45
N ARG A 537 37.16 21.25 9.59
CA ARG A 537 37.55 19.82 9.65
C ARG A 537 36.93 19.19 10.90
N VAL A 538 35.70 18.71 10.81
CA VAL A 538 35.06 17.86 11.82
C VAL A 538 34.86 16.49 11.18
N GLN A 539 35.10 15.41 11.94
CA GLN A 539 34.91 14.03 11.48
C GLN A 539 33.47 13.86 10.97
N ASN A 540 33.32 13.63 9.66
CA ASN A 540 32.04 13.23 9.09
C ASN A 540 31.69 11.83 9.60
N ILE A 541 30.46 11.64 10.08
CA ILE A 541 29.95 10.30 10.41
C ILE A 541 30.04 9.42 9.17
N ALA A 542 30.64 8.24 9.30
CA ALA A 542 30.92 7.36 8.16
C ALA A 542 29.63 6.71 7.59
N ASN A 543 29.60 6.49 6.28
CA ASN A 543 28.50 5.78 5.62
C ASN A 543 28.34 4.34 6.16
N GLY A 544 27.09 3.93 6.39
CA GLY A 544 26.74 2.67 7.04
C GLY A 544 26.76 2.72 8.57
N SER A 545 27.00 3.89 9.17
CA SER A 545 26.77 4.12 10.60
C SER A 545 25.28 4.29 10.87
N LEU A 546 24.87 3.96 12.09
CA LEU A 546 23.54 4.25 12.62
C LEU A 546 23.61 5.45 13.55
N VAL A 547 22.85 6.49 13.26
CA VAL A 547 22.72 7.68 14.10
C VAL A 547 21.41 7.64 14.85
N SER A 548 21.44 7.98 16.14
CA SER A 548 20.25 8.16 16.96
C SER A 548 20.05 9.64 17.21
N ILE A 549 18.88 10.18 16.83
CA ILE A 549 18.57 11.60 16.97
C ILE A 549 17.26 11.82 17.72
N CYS A 550 17.21 12.91 18.47
CA CYS A 550 15.98 13.53 18.95
C CYS A 550 15.73 14.77 18.08
N TYR A 551 14.53 14.91 17.53
CA TYR A 551 14.23 16.04 16.65
C TYR A 551 12.83 16.61 16.85
N SER A 552 12.64 17.84 16.41
CA SER A 552 11.36 18.52 16.32
C SER A 552 11.34 19.42 15.08
N VAL A 553 10.24 19.39 14.34
CA VAL A 553 10.04 20.13 13.10
C VAL A 553 8.88 21.09 13.29
N TYR A 554 9.14 22.36 13.06
CA TYR A 554 8.19 23.44 13.19
C TYR A 554 7.88 24.06 11.83
N LEU A 555 6.60 24.31 11.56
CA LEU A 555 6.18 25.24 10.50
C LEU A 555 6.40 26.66 10.99
N LYS A 556 7.05 27.49 10.19
CA LYS A 556 7.32 28.89 10.53
C LYS A 556 6.74 29.80 9.47
N LYS A 557 6.23 30.95 9.91
CA LYS A 557 5.92 32.11 9.06
C LYS A 557 7.03 33.15 9.17
N ASP A 558 7.60 33.58 8.05
CA ASP A 558 8.64 34.61 8.05
C ASP A 558 8.17 35.91 8.72
N ALA A 559 9.07 36.49 9.52
CA ALA A 559 8.78 37.60 10.42
C ALA A 559 8.35 38.88 9.67
N GLU A 560 8.80 39.07 8.42
CA GLU A 560 8.50 40.23 7.58
C GLU A 560 7.00 40.40 7.27
N TYR A 561 6.21 39.32 7.35
CA TYR A 561 4.77 39.33 7.08
C TYR A 561 3.90 39.19 8.33
N SER A 562 4.51 39.19 9.52
CA SER A 562 3.77 39.05 10.78
C SER A 562 3.29 40.41 11.31
N LYS A 563 1.98 40.66 11.30
CA LYS A 563 1.36 41.90 11.82
C LYS A 563 1.63 42.17 13.33
N LYS A 564 2.29 41.24 14.04
CA LYS A 564 2.52 41.30 15.49
C LYS A 564 3.98 41.13 15.92
N GLY A 565 4.95 41.07 14.99
CA GLY A 565 6.38 40.96 15.33
C GLY A 565 6.80 39.71 16.12
N LYS A 566 5.90 38.72 16.27
CA LYS A 566 6.20 37.41 16.88
C LYS A 566 6.21 36.36 15.77
N SER A 567 7.31 35.63 15.64
CA SER A 567 7.38 34.46 14.77
C SER A 567 6.36 33.42 15.26
N LEU A 568 5.32 33.18 14.46
CA LEU A 568 4.36 32.13 14.76
C LEU A 568 4.94 30.81 14.27
N LYS A 569 5.13 29.88 15.22
CA LYS A 569 5.64 28.53 14.95
C LYS A 569 4.59 27.50 15.36
N GLU A 570 4.47 26.44 14.58
CA GLU A 570 3.61 25.31 14.87
C GLU A 570 4.41 24.02 14.80
N LEU A 571 4.35 23.19 15.85
CA LEU A 571 4.99 21.89 15.83
C LEU A 571 4.20 20.94 14.92
N ILE A 572 4.86 20.41 13.90
CA ILE A 572 4.26 19.45 12.97
C ILE A 572 4.68 18.03 13.34
N GLU A 573 5.96 17.80 13.62
CA GLU A 573 6.50 16.47 13.87
C GLU A 573 7.60 16.54 14.93
N SER A 574 7.62 15.61 15.88
CA SER A 574 8.73 15.47 16.82
C SER A 574 8.94 14.00 17.18
N ASN A 575 10.17 13.66 17.53
CA ASN A 575 10.54 12.33 18.01
C ASN A 575 11.67 12.44 19.03
N GLU A 576 11.52 11.75 20.16
CA GLU A 576 12.49 11.78 21.27
C GLU A 576 13.70 10.87 21.05
N GLY A 577 13.61 9.93 20.11
CA GLY A 577 14.70 9.00 19.82
C GLY A 577 14.37 8.11 18.63
N ILE A 578 14.92 8.44 17.47
CA ILE A 578 14.80 7.66 16.24
C ILE A 578 16.19 7.36 15.66
N GLU A 579 16.35 6.15 15.13
CA GLU A 579 17.59 5.73 14.49
C GLU A 579 17.49 5.81 12.95
N PHE A 580 18.55 6.28 12.31
CA PHE A 580 18.69 6.35 10.86
C PHE A 580 20.04 5.79 10.41
N GLU A 581 20.07 5.14 9.25
CA GLU A 581 21.32 4.72 8.60
C GLU A 581 21.85 5.84 7.70
N VAL A 582 23.12 6.18 7.85
CA VAL A 582 23.80 7.24 7.10
C VAL A 582 24.34 6.71 5.78
N GLY A 583 24.20 7.48 4.71
CA GLY A 583 24.80 7.27 3.39
C GLY A 583 23.90 6.57 2.37
N HIS A 584 22.66 6.22 2.73
CA HIS A 584 21.73 5.49 1.86
C HIS A 584 20.35 6.18 1.72
N GLY A 585 20.22 7.44 2.14
CA GLY A 585 18.99 8.21 2.01
C GLY A 585 17.86 7.71 2.90
N SER A 586 18.17 7.27 4.12
CA SER A 586 17.15 6.78 5.08
C SER A 586 16.42 7.91 5.82
N MET A 587 16.91 9.14 5.68
CA MET A 587 16.37 10.36 6.28
C MET A 587 16.32 11.49 5.25
N ASN A 588 15.61 12.56 5.57
CA ASN A 588 15.54 13.76 4.73
C ASN A 588 16.96 14.28 4.40
N PRO A 589 17.26 14.65 3.14
CA PRO A 589 18.62 15.02 2.74
C PRO A 589 19.21 16.22 3.51
N HIS A 590 18.38 17.22 3.84
CA HIS A 590 18.84 18.38 4.64
C HIS A 590 19.17 17.95 6.07
N LEU A 591 18.36 17.07 6.64
CA LEU A 591 18.61 16.49 7.96
C LEU A 591 19.89 15.65 7.97
N GLU A 592 20.10 14.81 6.95
CA GLU A 592 21.30 13.97 6.83
C GLU A 592 22.58 14.81 6.73
N SER A 593 22.56 15.85 5.89
CA SER A 593 23.68 16.78 5.72
C SER A 593 24.10 17.46 7.03
N VAL A 594 23.13 17.81 7.87
CA VAL A 594 23.39 18.42 9.18
C VAL A 594 23.89 17.39 10.18
N VAL A 595 23.19 16.25 10.31
CA VAL A 595 23.50 15.21 11.32
C VAL A 595 24.89 14.63 11.12
N THR A 596 25.34 14.45 9.87
CA THR A 596 26.67 13.91 9.56
C THR A 596 27.83 14.80 10.03
N GLN A 597 27.57 16.08 10.31
CA GLN A 597 28.56 17.05 10.80
C GLN A 597 28.46 17.29 12.33
N MET A 598 27.48 16.68 13.00
CA MET A 598 27.25 16.84 14.43
C MET A 598 28.11 15.90 15.26
N SER A 599 28.48 16.35 16.47
CA SER A 599 29.06 15.51 17.52
C SER A 599 27.98 15.02 18.49
N VAL A 600 28.20 13.88 19.14
CA VAL A 600 27.26 13.33 20.12
C VAL A 600 27.03 14.33 21.26
N GLY A 601 25.76 14.60 21.59
CA GLY A 601 25.33 15.62 22.55
C GLY A 601 25.14 17.02 21.95
N GLN A 602 25.51 17.24 20.69
CA GLN A 602 25.33 18.53 20.02
C GLN A 602 23.87 18.75 19.63
N TYR A 603 23.39 19.98 19.85
CA TYR A 603 22.09 20.46 19.41
C TYR A 603 22.26 21.50 18.29
N VAL A 604 21.50 21.36 17.21
CA VAL A 604 21.51 22.25 16.04
C VAL A 604 20.09 22.62 15.67
N CYS A 605 19.89 23.87 15.25
CA CYS A 605 18.65 24.35 14.65
C CYS A 605 18.93 24.93 13.27
N PHE A 606 18.12 24.55 12.27
CA PHE A 606 18.25 25.01 10.90
C PHE A 606 16.88 25.15 10.22
N SER A 607 16.81 25.91 9.14
CA SER A 607 15.56 26.10 8.38
C SER A 607 15.72 25.64 6.94
N THR A 608 14.65 25.14 6.35
CA THR A 608 14.59 24.71 4.95
C THR A 608 13.38 25.34 4.26
N GLY A 609 13.35 25.24 2.93
CA GLY A 609 12.15 25.51 2.15
C GLY A 609 10.98 24.61 2.55
N LEU A 610 9.80 24.95 2.05
CA LEU A 610 8.57 24.18 2.26
C LEU A 610 8.59 22.94 1.34
N PRO A 611 8.39 21.71 1.88
CA PRO A 611 8.14 20.53 1.04
C PRO A 611 6.75 20.62 0.39
N ALA A 612 6.26 19.58 -0.30
CA ALA A 612 4.92 19.69 -0.87
C ALA A 612 3.88 19.85 0.25
N GLU A 613 2.91 20.72 -0.01
CA GLU A 613 1.89 21.14 0.96
C GLU A 613 1.18 19.95 1.61
N GLY A 614 0.80 18.93 0.84
CA GLY A 614 0.09 17.80 1.42
C GLY A 614 0.95 16.92 2.33
N LEU A 615 2.29 16.92 2.21
CA LEU A 615 3.14 16.25 3.20
C LEU A 615 3.12 17.00 4.54
N VAL A 616 3.12 18.34 4.49
CA VAL A 616 2.96 19.19 5.68
C VAL A 616 1.60 18.95 6.33
N LEU A 617 0.53 18.92 5.54
CA LEU A 617 -0.84 18.69 6.03
C LEU A 617 -1.06 17.26 6.55
N ALA A 618 -0.36 16.27 6.00
CA ALA A 618 -0.37 14.90 6.52
C ALA A 618 0.28 14.78 7.91
N ALA A 619 1.30 15.60 8.19
CA ALA A 619 2.02 15.59 9.45
C ALA A 619 1.38 16.53 10.50
N ALA A 620 0.83 17.68 10.08
CA ALA A 620 0.27 18.70 10.95
C ALA A 620 -0.82 18.18 11.90
N ASN A 621 -0.92 18.76 13.10
CA ASN A 621 -1.98 18.45 14.06
C ASN A 621 -3.21 19.34 13.84
N ASP A 622 -3.00 20.61 13.49
CA ASP A 622 -4.07 21.53 13.11
C ASP A 622 -3.85 21.96 11.65
N THR A 623 -4.59 21.34 10.73
CA THR A 623 -4.44 21.62 9.30
C THR A 623 -4.84 23.04 8.93
N ALA A 624 -5.79 23.66 9.65
CA ALA A 624 -6.22 25.02 9.36
C ALA A 624 -5.13 26.03 9.74
N LYS A 625 -4.49 25.82 10.90
CA LYS A 625 -3.36 26.62 11.33
C LYS A 625 -2.14 26.39 10.45
N ALA A 626 -1.86 25.15 10.04
CA ALA A 626 -0.76 24.83 9.14
C ALA A 626 -0.89 25.55 7.79
N LEU A 627 -2.09 25.54 7.17
CA LEU A 627 -2.37 26.29 5.93
C LEU A 627 -2.05 27.79 6.05
N SER A 628 -2.27 28.39 7.22
CA SER A 628 -1.99 29.82 7.46
C SER A 628 -0.49 30.17 7.59
N LEU A 629 0.36 29.15 7.77
CA LEU A 629 1.77 29.23 8.12
C LEU A 629 2.73 28.63 7.06
N LEU A 630 2.24 28.21 5.89
CA LEU A 630 3.03 27.62 4.80
C LEU A 630 4.09 28.58 4.24
N SER A 631 5.25 28.71 4.90
CA SER A 631 6.38 29.47 4.36
C SER A 631 7.73 28.73 4.45
N GLY A 632 7.96 27.95 5.50
CA GLY A 632 9.16 27.13 5.61
C GLY A 632 9.16 26.25 6.86
N LEU A 633 10.10 25.31 6.90
CA LEU A 633 10.30 24.40 8.03
C LEU A 633 11.52 24.82 8.86
N GLU A 634 11.43 24.67 10.17
CA GLU A 634 12.53 24.84 11.10
C GLU A 634 12.73 23.52 11.86
N TYR A 635 13.93 22.97 11.78
CA TYR A 635 14.33 21.72 12.42
C TYR A 635 15.15 22.04 13.66
N SER A 636 14.82 21.39 14.75
CA SER A 636 15.60 21.33 15.99
C SER A 636 16.07 19.88 16.16
N VAL A 637 17.37 19.65 16.22
CA VAL A 637 17.95 18.30 16.23
C VAL A 637 19.02 18.18 17.30
N LEU A 638 18.96 17.11 18.09
CA LEU A 638 19.94 16.69 19.07
C LEU A 638 20.49 15.31 18.66
N LEU A 639 21.81 15.21 18.46
CA LEU A 639 22.45 13.93 18.18
C LEU A 639 22.67 13.16 19.50
N LEU A 640 21.95 12.06 19.71
CA LEU A 640 21.99 11.26 20.94
C LEU A 640 23.12 10.23 20.94
N GLY A 641 23.47 9.69 19.77
CA GLY A 641 24.51 8.67 19.67
C GLY A 641 24.79 8.24 18.23
N VAL A 642 25.96 7.62 18.04
CA VAL A 642 26.40 7.06 16.76
C VAL A 642 26.94 5.65 17.00
N LYS A 643 26.43 4.68 16.25
CA LYS A 643 26.98 3.32 16.17
C LYS A 643 27.72 3.21 14.84
N GLY A 644 29.02 2.93 14.90
CA GLY A 644 29.85 2.78 13.69
C GLY A 644 29.41 1.59 12.82
N PRO A 645 29.93 1.51 11.59
CA PRO A 645 29.66 0.38 10.71
C PRO A 645 30.18 -0.93 11.33
N THR A 646 29.46 -2.03 11.12
CA THR A 646 29.77 -3.35 11.69
C THR A 646 31.07 -3.97 11.13
N GLU A 647 31.70 -4.83 11.94
CA GLU A 647 33.09 -5.35 11.82
C GLU A 647 33.45 -6.09 10.51
N GLU A 648 32.52 -6.56 9.70
CA GLU A 648 32.85 -7.15 8.38
C GLU A 648 33.53 -6.14 7.43
N ARG A 649 33.45 -4.84 7.73
CA ARG A 649 34.27 -3.80 7.08
C ARG A 649 35.58 -3.49 7.80
N MET A 650 35.73 -3.80 9.09
CA MET A 650 36.98 -3.64 9.83
C MET A 650 38.05 -4.65 9.41
N GLU A 651 37.68 -5.90 9.11
CA GLU A 651 38.64 -6.86 8.55
C GLU A 651 39.13 -6.45 7.14
N LYS A 652 38.26 -5.85 6.32
CA LYS A 652 38.64 -5.32 4.99
C LYS A 652 39.49 -4.04 5.08
N ALA A 653 39.24 -3.18 6.06
CA ALA A 653 40.06 -1.99 6.31
C ALA A 653 41.47 -2.35 6.81
N ASN A 654 41.59 -3.33 7.73
CA ASN A 654 42.88 -3.82 8.23
C ASN A 654 43.76 -4.47 7.14
N ILE A 655 43.14 -5.06 6.10
CA ILE A 655 43.89 -5.66 4.98
C ILE A 655 44.38 -4.57 4.01
N VAL A 656 43.59 -3.54 3.71
CA VAL A 656 44.01 -2.42 2.84
C VAL A 656 45.10 -1.58 3.49
N GLU A 657 45.03 -1.35 4.80
CA GLU A 657 46.06 -0.59 5.55
C GLU A 657 47.40 -1.34 5.61
N LYS A 658 47.37 -2.66 5.86
CA LYS A 658 48.59 -3.51 5.83
C LYS A 658 49.18 -3.69 4.43
N VAL A 659 48.34 -3.73 3.39
CA VAL A 659 48.83 -3.78 1.99
C VAL A 659 49.41 -2.43 1.58
N ALA A 660 48.83 -1.30 2.00
CA ALA A 660 49.38 0.02 1.75
C ALA A 660 50.73 0.26 2.47
N GLU A 661 50.89 -0.22 3.71
CA GLU A 661 52.19 -0.19 4.41
C GLU A 661 53.23 -1.13 3.78
N GLY A 662 52.81 -2.29 3.26
CA GLY A 662 53.68 -3.22 2.54
C GLY A 662 54.22 -2.64 1.22
N PHE A 663 53.39 -1.92 0.46
CA PHE A 663 53.82 -1.27 -0.79
C PHE A 663 54.74 -0.06 -0.54
N PHE A 664 54.58 0.65 0.57
CA PHE A 664 55.44 1.79 0.93
C PHE A 664 56.85 1.35 1.34
N LEU A 665 57.00 0.18 1.97
CA LEU A 665 58.31 -0.36 2.37
C LEU A 665 59.08 -1.03 1.21
N GLN A 666 58.38 -1.46 0.15
CA GLN A 666 59.01 -2.02 -1.04
C GLN A 666 59.60 -0.93 -1.95
N SER A 667 58.94 0.24 -2.05
CA SER A 667 59.40 1.38 -2.87
C SER A 667 60.61 2.15 -2.30
N LEU A 668 61.09 1.80 -1.10
CA LEU A 668 62.29 2.38 -0.48
C LEU A 668 63.53 1.47 -0.61
N LYS A 669 63.41 0.33 -1.31
CA LYS A 669 64.49 -0.64 -1.51
C LYS A 669 64.85 -0.91 -2.98
N ASP A 670 64.17 -0.26 -3.91
CA ASP A 670 64.56 -0.11 -5.32
C ASP A 670 64.96 1.35 -5.56
#